data_AF-C3X404-F1
#
_entry.id   AF-C3X404-F1
#
_cell.length_a   1.000
_cell.length_b   1.000
_cell.length_c   1.000
_cell.angle_alpha   90.00
_cell.angle_beta   90.00
_cell.angle_gamma   90.00
#
_symmetry.space_group_name_H-M   'P 1'
#
loop_
_entity.id
_entity.type
_entity.pdbx_description
1 polymer ?
#
loop_
_entity_poly.entity_id
_entity_poly.type
_entity_poly.pdbx_seq_one_letter_code
_entity_poly.pdbx_strand_id
1 'polypeptide(L)'
;MEKRPRHFAAFFLALLFFFLTFPAQAADRPASRIVRVGFPQIAGFGYIDQDGSLGGYNYDYLQKLAQYTNWKYEFVTGTWEECYSRLKKGQIDMLGGMQRTPEREKWFDFSDLESFLNYNVLLVRPDDRRFLDKSPEELGTLSAGSLKGSYETVLFASYAKKQGIRYRLKTYNRSRDMVMALKNGDIDVLLNASSNKINGLRVLASFAPSPLFYAVRKGHKALLDELNAAQSALKSQDRFFDFRLYEKHYGFNETHFPTLTKQEREAIGKTPVLRVAWLNGWRPLSARGNSGVVADIFAFISANTGIKIDYVNVPSHEAAFRKMQDGDVDAIGMVETDSDAITRFGLQPTIPFIQVPIARVTPAGNPPPPSSPERVSFAHYSNEHFINDLKKRHPLIEIVRKDSPHQIFEALANGEIDAGYVNIYSANALMSWPEYSALSFNELATYTTEFAIVFSRDTDRNIVNAFNKYIRQLRNYKLHEFIITNMARQPKRNLFTLIRENPAWAFYGFAFILAMTIGFFTCILVIRNRAHKSITDLIVYDQLTGLPRLMRFAETATKRLNRESGNIRYGVVYININNFKYINDIHDFSKGDELLRAVANRLTAFIQTEQGETVCRESADRFILFLASASEQALKKRMVSLNAALSDFGQILGNYPVTFSCGVYLLQNRDTIDAAINYAHYAQISKNKASYNTFTWFDDAIVERIRENRKIEQLMDGALASGQFVPYFQPKVNMQTGEVVGAEALTRWLVPGSEPVPPDRFIPLFEKNNFIIRLDLYIFEKTCHILKSLMEEGKNVFPVSCNFSHNHFIDHSLPARLMDIARRYKVPFSLLDIEITETSVINDIDAVIWATRELRQAGFRISLDDFGVGYSSVNLLCQIQVDTLKLDKSFLDQASSLPCKRTLIEGIADIAGNLGIDILCEGVETALQVEFLKRTGCTLAQGYYYSKPVPFDEFAQLWLKNSEQDVVLT
;
A
#
# COMPACT_ATOMS: atom_id res chain seq x y z
N MET A 1 0.42 -50.80 -13.04
CA MET A 1 -0.02 -49.89 -14.13
C MET A 1 0.90 -48.66 -14.16
N GLU A 2 2.04 -48.72 -14.87
CA GLU A 2 3.14 -47.75 -14.64
C GLU A 2 3.77 -47.15 -15.91
N LYS A 3 3.09 -47.20 -17.07
CA LYS A 3 3.64 -46.72 -18.37
C LYS A 3 2.77 -45.68 -19.10
N ARG A 4 2.02 -44.81 -18.41
CA ARG A 4 1.20 -43.75 -19.06
C ARG A 4 1.68 -42.29 -19.00
N PRO A 5 2.58 -41.83 -18.09
CA PRO A 5 2.88 -40.39 -18.00
C PRO A 5 3.89 -39.87 -19.04
N ARG A 6 4.73 -40.74 -19.64
CA ARG A 6 5.73 -40.31 -20.64
C ARG A 6 5.12 -39.89 -21.99
N HIS A 7 4.00 -40.49 -22.39
CA HIS A 7 3.37 -40.18 -23.67
C HIS A 7 2.59 -38.85 -23.63
N PHE A 8 2.09 -38.47 -22.46
CA PHE A 8 1.40 -37.18 -22.28
C PHE A 8 2.36 -35.99 -22.32
N ALA A 9 3.54 -36.11 -21.70
CA ALA A 9 4.57 -35.08 -21.76
C ALA A 9 5.15 -34.91 -23.16
N ALA A 10 5.37 -36.01 -23.89
CA ALA A 10 5.83 -35.97 -25.28
C ALA A 10 4.79 -35.35 -26.22
N PHE A 11 3.49 -35.62 -26.00
CA PHE A 11 2.41 -35.00 -26.78
C PHE A 11 2.30 -33.49 -26.52
N PHE A 12 2.51 -33.04 -25.27
CA PHE A 12 2.50 -31.61 -24.92
C PHE A 12 3.72 -30.86 -25.47
N LEU A 13 4.90 -31.48 -25.45
CA LEU A 13 6.11 -30.94 -26.08
C LEU A 13 5.98 -30.86 -27.60
N ALA A 14 5.35 -31.84 -28.23
CA ALA A 14 5.05 -31.82 -29.65
C ALA A 14 4.03 -30.72 -30.00
N LEU A 15 3.00 -30.50 -29.17
CA LEU A 15 2.07 -29.39 -29.33
C LEU A 15 2.79 -28.03 -29.19
N LEU A 16 3.62 -27.85 -28.16
CA LEU A 16 4.42 -26.64 -27.94
C LEU A 16 5.37 -26.35 -29.10
N PHE A 17 6.00 -27.37 -29.68
CA PHE A 17 6.83 -27.22 -30.88
C PHE A 17 6.00 -26.85 -32.11
N PHE A 18 4.83 -27.45 -32.28
CA PHE A 18 3.92 -27.14 -33.40
C PHE A 18 3.37 -25.70 -33.32
N PHE A 19 3.19 -25.15 -32.11
CA PHE A 19 2.77 -23.77 -31.88
C PHE A 19 3.91 -22.74 -31.92
N LEU A 20 5.17 -23.15 -31.76
CA LEU A 20 6.36 -22.29 -31.91
C LEU A 20 6.82 -22.16 -33.38
N THR A 21 6.30 -22.99 -34.30
CA THR A 21 6.72 -23.01 -35.71
C THR A 21 5.75 -22.35 -36.68
N PHE A 22 4.77 -21.56 -36.23
CA PHE A 22 4.10 -20.63 -37.14
C PHE A 22 4.97 -19.38 -37.28
N PRO A 23 5.62 -19.15 -38.44
CA PRO A 23 6.39 -17.94 -38.61
C PRO A 23 5.41 -16.77 -38.55
N ALA A 24 5.56 -15.92 -37.54
CA ALA A 24 5.15 -14.54 -37.66
C ALA A 24 5.87 -14.02 -38.91
N GLN A 25 5.11 -13.79 -39.96
CA GLN A 25 5.62 -13.23 -41.21
C GLN A 25 6.08 -11.81 -40.87
N ALA A 26 7.34 -11.70 -40.45
CA ALA A 26 8.06 -10.45 -40.36
C ALA A 26 8.11 -9.93 -41.80
N ALA A 27 7.19 -9.02 -42.11
CA ALA A 27 7.27 -8.25 -43.34
C ALA A 27 8.64 -7.57 -43.34
N ASP A 28 9.46 -7.90 -44.34
CA ASP A 28 10.72 -7.23 -44.66
C ASP A 28 10.50 -5.71 -44.56
N ARG A 29 11.08 -5.08 -43.53
CA ARG A 29 11.05 -3.61 -43.42
C ARG A 29 12.09 -3.06 -44.39
N PRO A 30 11.69 -2.28 -45.42
CA PRO A 30 12.67 -1.72 -46.36
C PRO A 30 13.63 -0.77 -45.64
N ALA A 31 14.87 -0.71 -46.15
CA ALA A 31 15.96 0.10 -45.61
C ALA A 31 15.55 1.59 -45.43
N SER A 32 15.98 2.21 -44.32
CA SER A 32 15.64 3.62 -44.04
C SER A 32 16.22 4.55 -45.10
N ARG A 33 15.36 5.32 -45.78
CA ARG A 33 15.80 6.36 -46.72
C ARG A 33 16.17 7.65 -45.98
N ILE A 34 17.08 8.44 -46.56
CA ILE A 34 17.37 9.81 -46.10
C ILE A 34 16.56 10.79 -46.96
N VAL A 35 15.85 11.73 -46.33
CA VAL A 35 15.07 12.79 -47.00
C VAL A 35 15.61 14.15 -46.54
N ARG A 36 16.10 14.97 -47.48
CA ARG A 36 16.59 16.32 -47.20
C ARG A 36 15.43 17.29 -47.13
N VAL A 37 15.18 17.83 -45.94
CA VAL A 37 14.04 18.71 -45.69
C VAL A 37 14.55 20.13 -45.43
N GLY A 38 14.01 21.10 -46.17
CA GLY A 38 14.29 22.50 -45.90
C GLY A 38 13.74 22.89 -44.52
N PHE A 39 14.59 23.49 -43.69
CA PHE A 39 14.27 23.86 -42.32
C PHE A 39 14.42 25.39 -42.13
N PRO A 40 13.39 26.17 -42.52
CA PRO A 40 13.42 27.61 -42.41
C PRO A 40 13.37 28.05 -40.95
N GLN A 41 14.28 28.95 -40.55
CA GLN A 41 14.31 29.47 -39.18
C GLN A 41 13.20 30.51 -38.96
N ILE A 42 12.06 30.05 -38.42
CA ILE A 42 10.85 30.84 -38.17
C ILE A 42 10.37 30.53 -36.74
N ALA A 43 10.18 31.56 -35.92
CA ALA A 43 9.76 31.42 -34.52
C ALA A 43 8.51 30.54 -34.38
N GLY A 44 8.55 29.54 -33.49
CA GLY A 44 7.51 28.53 -33.28
C GLY A 44 7.39 27.46 -34.38
N PHE A 45 7.76 27.75 -35.62
CA PHE A 45 7.65 26.80 -36.75
C PHE A 45 8.87 25.89 -36.88
N GLY A 46 10.07 26.47 -36.84
CA GLY A 46 11.34 25.77 -36.91
C GLY A 46 12.44 26.68 -36.39
N TYR A 47 13.15 26.26 -35.35
CA TYR A 47 14.24 27.03 -34.75
C TYR A 47 15.38 26.13 -34.32
N ILE A 48 16.55 26.74 -34.10
CA ILE A 48 17.72 26.10 -33.51
C ILE A 48 17.90 26.74 -32.15
N ASP A 49 17.93 25.93 -31.10
CA ASP A 49 18.15 26.41 -29.74
C ASP A 49 19.65 26.73 -29.51
N GLN A 50 19.99 27.38 -28.39
CA GLN A 50 21.36 27.83 -28.09
C GLN A 50 22.36 26.68 -28.02
N ASP A 51 21.91 25.47 -27.72
CA ASP A 51 22.71 24.24 -27.67
C ASP A 51 22.86 23.54 -29.03
N GLY A 52 22.30 24.11 -30.10
CA GLY A 52 22.32 23.54 -31.45
C GLY A 52 21.21 22.52 -31.73
N SER A 53 20.31 22.26 -30.79
CA SER A 53 19.18 21.36 -31.00
C SER A 53 18.11 21.98 -31.91
N LEU A 54 17.48 21.14 -32.74
CA LEU A 54 16.39 21.55 -33.62
C LEU A 54 15.06 21.45 -32.88
N GLY A 55 14.24 22.49 -32.96
CA GLY A 55 12.93 22.56 -32.32
C GLY A 55 11.88 23.25 -33.18
N GLY A 56 10.63 23.24 -32.73
CA GLY A 56 9.50 23.87 -33.39
C GLY A 56 8.51 22.88 -34.01
N TYR A 57 7.36 23.42 -34.45
CA TYR A 57 6.25 22.64 -34.98
C TYR A 57 6.67 21.68 -36.11
N ASN A 58 7.43 22.16 -37.09
CA ASN A 58 7.84 21.38 -38.25
C ASN A 58 8.78 20.21 -37.86
N TYR A 59 9.64 20.41 -36.86
CA TYR A 59 10.55 19.37 -36.38
C TYR A 59 9.76 18.21 -35.75
N ASP A 60 8.93 18.52 -34.75
CA ASP A 60 8.13 17.53 -34.03
C ASP A 60 7.14 16.79 -34.94
N TYR A 61 6.54 17.51 -35.90
CA TYR A 61 5.64 16.91 -36.90
C TYR A 61 6.38 15.85 -37.72
N LEU A 62 7.58 16.16 -38.21
CA LEU A 62 8.39 15.22 -38.99
C LEU A 62 8.90 14.05 -38.14
N GLN A 63 9.30 14.28 -36.88
CA GLN A 63 9.68 13.19 -35.98
C GLN A 63 8.53 12.19 -35.77
N LYS A 64 7.29 12.67 -35.65
CA LYS A 64 6.13 11.80 -35.54
C LYS A 64 5.87 11.06 -36.85
N LEU A 65 6.00 11.75 -37.98
CA LEU A 65 5.80 11.18 -39.31
C LEU A 65 6.83 10.07 -39.64
N ALA A 66 8.06 10.20 -39.13
CA ALA A 66 9.12 9.19 -39.25
C ALA A 66 8.68 7.79 -38.76
N GLN A 67 7.77 7.73 -37.79
CA GLN A 67 7.25 6.47 -37.23
C GLN A 67 6.39 5.68 -38.23
N TYR A 68 5.79 6.37 -39.20
CA TYR A 68 4.93 5.78 -40.24
C TYR A 68 5.69 5.55 -41.55
N THR A 69 6.70 6.37 -41.82
CA THR A 69 7.45 6.33 -43.07
C THR A 69 8.78 5.56 -42.98
N ASN A 70 9.33 5.39 -41.77
CA ASN A 70 10.70 4.93 -41.50
C ASN A 70 11.79 5.81 -42.16
N TRP A 71 11.52 7.11 -42.35
CA TRP A 71 12.47 8.06 -42.95
C TRP A 71 13.47 8.59 -41.92
N LYS A 72 14.70 8.86 -42.38
CA LYS A 72 15.68 9.69 -41.67
C LYS A 72 15.68 11.08 -42.32
N TYR A 73 15.48 12.12 -41.52
CA TYR A 73 15.44 13.50 -42.02
C TYR A 73 16.81 14.17 -41.90
N GLU A 74 17.29 14.74 -43.01
CA GLU A 74 18.44 15.64 -43.03
C GLU A 74 17.92 17.08 -43.15
N PHE A 75 18.05 17.86 -42.08
CA PHE A 75 17.51 19.22 -42.03
C PHE A 75 18.48 20.23 -42.64
N VAL A 76 18.06 20.86 -43.74
CA VAL A 76 18.85 21.86 -44.46
C VAL A 76 18.37 23.26 -44.07
N THR A 77 19.13 23.92 -43.19
CA THR A 77 18.76 25.20 -42.56
C THR A 77 18.98 26.40 -43.48
N GLY A 78 18.14 27.43 -43.36
CA GLY A 78 18.26 28.70 -44.08
C GLY A 78 17.08 29.65 -43.82
N THR A 79 17.04 30.77 -44.54
CA THR A 79 15.83 31.62 -44.60
C THR A 79 14.71 30.92 -45.39
N TRP A 80 13.48 31.42 -45.28
CA TRP A 80 12.35 30.88 -46.06
C TRP A 80 12.63 30.94 -47.57
N GLU A 81 13.14 32.06 -48.06
CA GLU A 81 13.49 32.31 -49.45
C GLU A 81 14.61 31.40 -49.95
N GLU A 82 15.62 31.15 -49.11
CA GLU A 82 16.70 30.21 -49.41
C GLU A 82 16.19 28.77 -49.53
N CYS A 83 15.37 28.31 -48.57
CA CYS A 83 14.80 26.98 -48.60
C CYS A 83 13.89 26.79 -49.82
N TYR A 84 13.05 27.79 -50.13
CA TYR A 84 12.21 27.79 -51.33
C TYR A 84 13.03 27.70 -52.62
N SER A 85 14.12 28.48 -52.71
CA SER A 85 15.04 28.46 -53.85
C SER A 85 15.76 27.11 -53.98
N ARG A 86 16.20 26.53 -52.86
CA ARG A 86 16.84 25.19 -52.81
C ARG A 86 15.89 24.09 -53.27
N LEU A 87 14.61 24.12 -52.90
CA LEU A 87 13.61 23.16 -53.37
C LEU A 87 13.43 23.27 -54.89
N LYS A 88 13.31 24.50 -55.41
CA LYS A 88 13.17 24.76 -56.84
C LYS A 88 14.37 24.22 -57.65
N LYS A 89 15.57 24.34 -57.10
CA LYS A 89 16.84 23.85 -57.68
C LYS A 89 17.08 22.35 -57.46
N GLY A 90 16.24 21.65 -56.67
CA GLY A 90 16.41 20.22 -56.35
C GLY A 90 17.52 19.92 -55.34
N GLN A 91 17.93 20.91 -54.55
CA GLN A 91 18.97 20.78 -53.52
C GLN A 91 18.41 20.24 -52.19
N ILE A 92 17.09 20.29 -52.02
CA ILE A 92 16.33 19.64 -50.95
C ILE A 92 15.15 18.88 -51.58
N ASP A 93 14.66 17.86 -50.90
CA ASP A 93 13.64 16.94 -51.43
C ASP A 93 12.22 17.41 -51.07
N MET A 94 12.06 18.07 -49.92
CA MET A 94 10.77 18.54 -49.41
C MET A 94 10.90 19.85 -48.61
N LEU A 95 9.85 20.69 -48.61
CA LEU A 95 9.72 21.87 -47.76
C LEU A 95 8.32 21.95 -47.15
N GLY A 96 8.23 22.10 -45.83
CA GLY A 96 6.97 22.30 -45.11
C GLY A 96 6.58 23.77 -45.00
N GLY A 97 5.31 24.03 -44.66
CA GLY A 97 4.81 25.38 -44.37
C GLY A 97 4.43 26.18 -45.62
N MET A 98 4.22 25.53 -46.77
CA MET A 98 3.96 26.22 -48.03
C MET A 98 2.46 26.29 -48.34
N GLN A 99 1.95 27.49 -48.62
CA GLN A 99 0.59 27.65 -49.16
C GLN A 99 0.54 27.15 -50.60
N ARG A 100 -0.52 26.41 -50.94
CA ARG A 100 -0.82 25.93 -52.27
C ARG A 100 -1.47 27.05 -53.11
N THR A 101 -0.75 27.55 -54.11
CA THR A 101 -1.25 28.59 -55.02
C THR A 101 -1.01 28.20 -56.47
N PRO A 102 -1.83 28.69 -57.44
CA PRO A 102 -1.65 28.37 -58.86
C PRO A 102 -0.26 28.73 -59.41
N GLU A 103 0.43 29.73 -58.83
CA GLU A 103 1.78 30.09 -59.21
C GLU A 103 2.82 29.07 -58.74
N ARG A 104 2.65 28.52 -57.54
CA ARG A 104 3.56 27.53 -56.94
C ARG A 104 3.35 26.12 -57.50
N GLU A 105 2.12 25.76 -57.88
CA GLU A 105 1.79 24.49 -58.57
C GLU A 105 2.47 24.35 -59.94
N LYS A 106 3.01 25.44 -60.50
CA LYS A 106 3.88 25.38 -61.69
C LYS A 106 5.20 24.66 -61.40
N TRP A 107 5.69 24.73 -60.16
CA TRP A 107 7.03 24.28 -59.76
C TRP A 107 7.03 23.11 -58.77
N PHE A 108 5.95 22.93 -58.00
CA PHE A 108 5.88 21.96 -56.91
C PHE A 108 4.57 21.15 -56.97
N ASP A 109 4.65 19.92 -56.48
CA ASP A 109 3.49 19.11 -56.12
C ASP A 109 3.29 19.18 -54.60
N PHE A 110 2.04 19.15 -54.15
CA PHE A 110 1.67 19.37 -52.75
C PHE A 110 1.06 18.12 -52.13
N SER A 111 1.24 17.95 -50.83
CA SER A 111 0.55 16.91 -50.07
C SER A 111 -0.97 17.06 -50.17
N ASP A 112 -1.69 15.93 -50.12
CA ASP A 112 -3.16 15.93 -50.18
C ASP A 112 -3.76 16.51 -48.90
N LEU A 113 -3.09 16.27 -47.77
CA LEU A 113 -3.48 16.75 -46.46
C LEU A 113 -2.57 17.91 -46.03
N GLU A 114 -3.16 18.95 -45.45
CA GLU A 114 -2.44 20.04 -44.82
C GLU A 114 -1.62 19.53 -43.62
N SER A 115 -0.45 20.11 -43.39
CA SER A 115 0.39 19.80 -42.23
C SER A 115 0.29 20.84 -41.13
N PHE A 116 -0.22 22.03 -41.44
CA PHE A 116 -0.39 23.12 -40.48
C PHE A 116 -1.54 24.04 -40.91
N LEU A 117 -2.43 24.38 -39.97
CA LEU A 117 -3.49 25.38 -40.17
C LEU A 117 -3.07 26.71 -39.54
N ASN A 118 -2.93 27.74 -40.35
CA ASN A 118 -2.57 29.07 -39.87
C ASN A 118 -3.80 29.99 -39.85
N TYR A 119 -4.19 30.55 -38.71
CA TYR A 119 -5.35 31.43 -38.66
C TYR A 119 -4.98 32.85 -39.10
N ASN A 120 -5.87 33.54 -39.80
CA ASN A 120 -5.64 34.95 -40.12
C ASN A 120 -6.25 35.81 -39.03
N VAL A 121 -5.56 36.87 -38.62
CA VAL A 121 -5.98 37.77 -37.56
C VAL A 121 -6.00 39.22 -38.05
N LEU A 122 -7.00 39.96 -37.58
CA LEU A 122 -7.05 41.42 -37.63
C LEU A 122 -6.41 41.96 -36.36
N LEU A 123 -5.35 42.75 -36.49
CA LEU A 123 -4.66 43.39 -35.39
C LEU A 123 -4.96 44.89 -35.37
N VAL A 124 -5.21 45.43 -34.18
CA VAL A 124 -5.41 46.86 -33.91
C VAL A 124 -4.46 47.34 -32.81
N ARG A 125 -4.34 48.67 -32.66
CA ARG A 125 -3.62 49.23 -31.52
C ARG A 125 -4.37 48.89 -30.21
N PRO A 126 -3.65 48.56 -29.11
CA PRO A 126 -4.29 48.23 -27.84
C PRO A 126 -5.15 49.35 -27.26
N ASP A 127 -4.75 50.60 -27.50
CA ASP A 127 -5.38 51.83 -26.99
C ASP A 127 -6.49 52.39 -27.89
N ASP A 128 -6.77 51.76 -29.04
CA ASP A 128 -7.84 52.22 -29.95
C ASP A 128 -9.23 51.91 -29.36
N ARG A 129 -9.80 52.92 -28.70
CA ARG A 129 -11.11 52.84 -28.03
C ARG A 129 -12.28 52.66 -28.97
N ARG A 130 -12.15 52.99 -30.26
CA ARG A 130 -13.25 52.83 -31.24
C ARG A 130 -13.70 51.37 -31.33
N PHE A 131 -12.75 50.45 -31.23
CA PHE A 131 -12.97 49.00 -31.25
C PHE A 131 -13.21 48.41 -29.84
N LEU A 132 -13.58 49.23 -28.84
CA LEU A 132 -14.10 48.77 -27.55
C LEU A 132 -15.64 48.82 -27.53
N ASP A 133 -16.21 49.86 -28.12
CA ASP A 133 -17.65 50.14 -28.05
C ASP A 133 -18.40 49.80 -29.34
N LYS A 134 -17.68 49.72 -30.48
CA LYS A 134 -18.26 49.48 -31.80
C LYS A 134 -17.61 48.30 -32.51
N SER A 135 -18.44 47.51 -33.19
CA SER A 135 -17.97 46.45 -34.07
C SER A 135 -17.41 47.02 -35.38
N PRO A 136 -16.50 46.31 -36.09
CA PRO A 136 -15.84 46.82 -37.29
C PRO A 136 -16.78 47.29 -38.41
N GLU A 137 -17.97 46.71 -38.50
CA GLU A 137 -19.06 47.04 -39.42
C GLU A 137 -19.86 48.29 -39.03
N GLU A 138 -19.84 48.67 -37.75
CA GLU A 138 -20.45 49.90 -37.22
C GLU A 138 -19.51 51.10 -37.35
N LEU A 139 -18.24 50.82 -37.64
CA LEU A 139 -17.24 51.80 -38.03
C LEU A 139 -17.36 52.03 -39.55
N GLY A 140 -17.08 53.24 -40.01
CA GLY A 140 -17.08 53.57 -41.44
C GLY A 140 -16.02 52.81 -42.23
N THR A 141 -15.56 53.36 -43.36
CA THR A 141 -14.55 52.69 -44.18
C THR A 141 -13.19 52.61 -43.45
N LEU A 142 -12.77 51.40 -43.09
CA LEU A 142 -11.50 51.12 -42.41
C LEU A 142 -10.31 51.14 -43.37
N SER A 143 -9.14 51.56 -42.90
CA SER A 143 -7.87 51.39 -43.63
C SER A 143 -7.16 50.12 -43.17
N ALA A 144 -6.98 49.16 -44.08
CA ALA A 144 -6.40 47.85 -43.79
C ALA A 144 -5.00 47.70 -44.40
N GLY A 145 -4.00 47.40 -43.57
CA GLY A 145 -2.64 47.09 -44.00
C GLY A 145 -2.45 45.61 -44.29
N SER A 146 -1.79 45.28 -45.41
CA SER A 146 -1.44 43.90 -45.77
C SER A 146 -0.07 43.82 -46.46
N LEU A 147 0.55 42.63 -46.49
CA LEU A 147 1.75 42.41 -47.30
C LEU A 147 1.40 42.27 -48.79
N LYS A 148 2.28 42.75 -49.66
CA LYS A 148 2.09 42.65 -51.11
C LYS A 148 2.10 41.18 -51.55
N GLY A 149 1.04 40.73 -52.23
CA GLY A 149 0.89 39.35 -52.69
C GLY A 149 0.48 38.35 -51.60
N SER A 150 0.06 38.83 -50.44
CA SER A 150 -0.33 37.97 -49.32
C SER A 150 -1.70 37.30 -49.54
N TYR A 151 -1.81 36.04 -49.15
CA TYR A 151 -3.07 35.29 -49.25
C TYR A 151 -4.11 35.77 -48.23
N GLU A 152 -3.63 36.33 -47.11
CA GLU A 152 -4.40 37.02 -46.07
C GLU A 152 -5.35 38.05 -46.69
N THR A 153 -4.90 38.75 -47.74
CA THR A 153 -5.69 39.76 -48.46
C THR A 153 -6.93 39.17 -49.13
N VAL A 154 -6.80 37.99 -49.74
CA VAL A 154 -7.89 37.31 -50.45
C VAL A 154 -8.93 36.79 -49.46
N LEU A 155 -8.45 36.18 -48.38
CA LEU A 155 -9.31 35.68 -47.31
C LEU A 155 -10.03 36.83 -46.59
N PHE A 156 -9.34 37.95 -46.36
CA PHE A 156 -9.92 39.12 -45.72
C PHE A 156 -11.02 39.75 -46.58
N ALA A 157 -10.87 39.81 -47.90
CA ALA A 157 -11.91 40.31 -48.79
C ALA A 157 -13.23 39.52 -48.67
N SER A 158 -13.12 38.19 -48.59
CA SER A 158 -14.29 37.31 -48.41
C SER A 158 -14.92 37.49 -47.03
N TYR A 159 -14.08 37.58 -45.99
CA TYR A 159 -14.52 37.83 -44.62
C TYR A 159 -15.22 39.19 -44.49
N ALA A 160 -14.60 40.27 -44.98
CA ALA A 160 -15.14 41.62 -44.93
C ALA A 160 -16.49 41.73 -45.64
N LYS A 161 -16.65 41.07 -46.81
CA LYS A 161 -17.93 41.00 -47.53
C LYS A 161 -19.02 40.32 -46.70
N LYS A 162 -18.70 39.20 -46.04
CA LYS A 162 -19.66 38.46 -45.19
C LYS A 162 -20.08 39.27 -43.96
N GLN A 163 -19.15 40.02 -43.36
CA GLN A 163 -19.40 40.83 -42.17
C GLN A 163 -19.91 42.25 -42.45
N GLY A 164 -20.03 42.65 -43.73
CA GLY A 164 -20.45 44.00 -44.09
C GLY A 164 -19.41 45.09 -43.83
N ILE A 165 -18.13 44.73 -43.68
CA ILE A 165 -17.03 45.67 -43.37
C ILE A 165 -16.61 46.40 -44.65
N ARG A 166 -16.64 47.74 -44.63
CA ARG A 166 -16.11 48.57 -45.72
C ARG A 166 -14.64 48.89 -45.43
N TYR A 167 -13.76 48.74 -46.42
CA TYR A 167 -12.33 48.99 -46.20
C TYR A 167 -11.59 49.53 -47.44
N ARG A 168 -10.42 50.15 -47.20
CA ARG A 168 -9.39 50.51 -48.19
C ARG A 168 -8.10 49.79 -47.86
N LEU A 169 -7.56 49.04 -48.81
CA LEU A 169 -6.34 48.25 -48.63
C LEU A 169 -5.08 49.06 -48.95
N LYS A 170 -4.07 48.98 -48.08
CA LYS A 170 -2.72 49.52 -48.29
C LYS A 170 -1.69 48.39 -48.17
N THR A 171 -0.93 48.15 -49.23
CA THR A 171 0.03 47.02 -49.30
C THR A 171 1.45 47.46 -48.97
N TYR A 172 2.20 46.62 -48.25
CA TYR A 172 3.58 46.86 -47.82
C TYR A 172 4.50 45.73 -48.30
N ASN A 173 5.79 46.05 -48.53
CA ASN A 173 6.79 45.04 -48.94
C ASN A 173 7.44 44.33 -47.75
N ARG A 174 7.44 44.92 -46.55
CA ARG A 174 8.04 44.36 -45.33
C ARG A 174 7.07 44.46 -44.16
N SER A 175 7.06 43.43 -43.30
CA SER A 175 6.15 43.36 -42.14
C SER A 175 6.39 44.49 -41.13
N ARG A 176 7.66 44.87 -40.91
CA ARG A 176 8.02 45.97 -40.00
C ARG A 176 7.37 47.30 -40.40
N ASP A 177 7.33 47.62 -41.69
CA ASP A 177 6.77 48.88 -42.20
C ASP A 177 5.25 48.93 -42.00
N MET A 178 4.58 47.79 -42.17
CA MET A 178 3.15 47.63 -41.92
C MET A 178 2.80 47.81 -40.43
N VAL A 179 3.59 47.24 -39.54
CA VAL A 179 3.40 47.39 -38.08
C VAL A 179 3.60 48.84 -37.65
N MET A 180 4.63 49.52 -38.18
CA MET A 180 4.86 50.94 -37.89
C MET A 180 3.71 51.81 -38.39
N ALA A 181 3.16 51.52 -39.57
CA ALA A 181 2.00 52.23 -40.09
C ALA A 181 0.76 52.09 -39.18
N LEU A 182 0.53 50.91 -38.59
CA LEU A 182 -0.56 50.71 -37.62
C LEU A 182 -0.32 51.51 -36.34
N LYS A 183 0.92 51.53 -35.83
CA LYS A 183 1.28 52.28 -34.61
C LYS A 183 1.14 53.79 -34.81
N ASN A 184 1.49 54.30 -36.00
CA ASN A 184 1.44 55.72 -36.33
C ASN A 184 0.04 56.23 -36.70
N GLY A 185 -0.93 55.33 -36.93
CA GLY A 185 -2.29 55.72 -37.32
C GLY A 185 -2.54 55.82 -38.83
N ASP A 186 -1.58 55.41 -39.65
CA ASP A 186 -1.70 55.42 -41.13
C ASP A 186 -2.64 54.32 -41.65
N ILE A 187 -2.86 53.29 -40.86
CA ILE A 187 -3.85 52.23 -41.07
C ILE A 187 -4.61 51.98 -39.76
N ASP A 188 -5.88 51.57 -39.86
CA ASP A 188 -6.74 51.25 -38.72
C ASP A 188 -6.56 49.80 -38.25
N VAL A 189 -6.39 48.87 -39.20
CA VAL A 189 -6.26 47.44 -38.95
C VAL A 189 -5.10 46.85 -39.74
N LEU A 190 -4.47 45.83 -39.19
CA LEU A 190 -3.35 45.10 -39.81
C LEU A 190 -3.73 43.64 -40.01
N LEU A 191 -3.57 43.14 -41.23
CA LEU A 191 -3.76 41.73 -41.57
C LEU A 191 -2.49 40.95 -41.26
N ASN A 192 -2.60 39.88 -40.48
CA ASN A 192 -1.47 39.03 -40.15
C ASN A 192 -1.88 37.57 -39.94
N ALA A 193 -0.90 36.67 -40.00
CA ALA A 193 -1.08 35.28 -39.61
C ALA A 193 -0.87 35.10 -38.10
N SER A 194 -1.65 34.21 -37.48
CA SER A 194 -1.60 33.90 -36.05
C SER A 194 -0.27 33.28 -35.63
N SER A 195 0.41 32.59 -36.55
CA SER A 195 1.76 32.05 -36.33
C SER A 195 2.82 33.14 -36.13
N ASN A 196 2.60 34.35 -36.64
CA ASN A 196 3.55 35.46 -36.59
C ASN A 196 3.16 36.42 -35.47
N LYS A 197 3.58 36.15 -34.24
CA LYS A 197 3.26 37.01 -33.10
C LYS A 197 3.89 38.40 -33.24
N ILE A 198 3.05 39.44 -33.20
CA ILE A 198 3.49 40.84 -33.16
C ILE A 198 3.15 41.40 -31.78
N ASN A 199 4.18 41.56 -30.95
CA ASN A 199 4.01 42.00 -29.56
C ASN A 199 3.50 43.45 -29.48
N GLY A 200 2.56 43.69 -28.56
CA GLY A 200 2.01 45.03 -28.29
C GLY A 200 0.86 45.46 -29.20
N LEU A 201 0.20 44.52 -29.91
CA LEU A 201 -1.02 44.76 -30.68
C LEU A 201 -2.16 43.87 -30.18
N ARG A 202 -3.41 44.32 -30.33
CA ARG A 202 -4.62 43.61 -29.90
C ARG A 202 -5.26 42.89 -31.08
N VAL A 203 -5.63 41.62 -30.89
CA VAL A 203 -6.43 40.87 -31.89
C VAL A 203 -7.87 41.34 -31.82
N LEU A 204 -8.34 41.90 -32.94
CA LEU A 204 -9.71 42.34 -33.14
C LEU A 204 -10.62 41.19 -33.59
N ALA A 205 -10.14 40.36 -34.50
CA ALA A 205 -10.84 39.16 -34.96
C ALA A 205 -9.86 38.13 -35.54
N SER A 206 -10.28 36.88 -35.61
CA SER A 206 -9.66 35.86 -36.44
C SER A 206 -10.62 35.44 -37.55
N PHE A 207 -10.09 35.04 -38.70
CA PHE A 207 -10.90 34.60 -39.83
C PHE A 207 -10.15 33.57 -40.68
N ALA A 208 -10.92 32.70 -41.33
CA ALA A 208 -10.53 31.69 -42.34
C ALA A 208 -9.13 31.06 -42.13
N PRO A 209 -9.02 29.80 -41.66
CA PRO A 209 -7.70 29.17 -41.58
C PRO A 209 -7.08 29.04 -42.98
N SER A 210 -5.79 29.37 -43.08
CA SER A 210 -4.94 29.21 -44.26
C SER A 210 -4.16 27.90 -44.13
N PRO A 211 -4.50 26.86 -44.92
CA PRO A 211 -3.81 25.58 -44.86
C PRO A 211 -2.42 25.69 -45.48
N LEU A 212 -1.43 25.17 -44.76
CA LEU A 212 -0.06 24.99 -45.24
C LEU A 212 0.20 23.50 -45.48
N PHE A 213 0.92 23.23 -46.56
CA PHE A 213 1.20 21.89 -47.05
C PHE A 213 2.71 21.65 -47.07
N TYR A 214 3.07 20.38 -47.19
CA TYR A 214 4.40 20.01 -47.67
C TYR A 214 4.42 20.08 -49.19
N ALA A 215 5.50 20.65 -49.72
CA ALA A 215 5.76 20.74 -51.13
C ALA A 215 6.98 19.91 -51.49
N VAL A 216 6.88 19.14 -52.58
CA VAL A 216 7.99 18.45 -53.22
C VAL A 216 8.18 19.01 -54.63
N ARG A 217 9.36 18.81 -55.23
CA ARG A 217 9.58 19.24 -56.62
C ARG A 217 8.62 18.50 -57.55
N LYS A 218 8.05 19.21 -58.52
CA LYS A 218 7.11 18.64 -59.49
C LYS A 218 7.66 17.36 -60.13
N GLY A 219 6.85 16.30 -60.16
CA GLY A 219 7.20 14.98 -60.69
C GLY A 219 7.77 13.98 -59.68
N HIS A 220 7.95 14.35 -58.40
CA HIS A 220 8.46 13.45 -57.35
C HIS A 220 7.32 12.69 -56.66
N LYS A 221 6.50 11.98 -57.47
CA LYS A 221 5.25 11.38 -57.01
C LYS A 221 5.43 10.27 -55.96
N ALA A 222 6.48 9.46 -56.06
CA ALA A 222 6.74 8.38 -55.10
C ALA A 222 6.91 8.91 -53.65
N LEU A 223 7.71 9.98 -53.48
CA LEU A 223 7.91 10.62 -52.17
C LEU A 223 6.60 11.22 -51.65
N LEU A 224 5.79 11.78 -52.55
CA LEU A 224 4.51 12.41 -52.22
C LEU A 224 3.44 11.39 -51.82
N ASP A 225 3.34 10.28 -52.54
CA ASP A 225 2.36 9.22 -52.27
C ASP A 225 2.62 8.60 -50.88
N GLU A 226 3.89 8.38 -50.53
CA GLU A 226 4.27 7.84 -49.22
C GLU A 226 4.10 8.88 -48.10
N LEU A 227 4.35 10.15 -48.38
CA LEU A 227 4.04 11.25 -47.47
C LEU A 227 2.53 11.30 -47.20
N ASN A 228 1.71 11.24 -48.24
CA ASN A 228 0.25 11.27 -48.15
C ASN A 228 -0.28 10.04 -47.39
N ALA A 229 0.26 8.85 -47.65
CA ALA A 229 -0.09 7.64 -46.93
C ALA A 229 0.25 7.76 -45.43
N ALA A 230 1.42 8.30 -45.10
CA ALA A 230 1.84 8.50 -43.72
C ALA A 230 1.03 9.60 -43.00
N GLN A 231 0.74 10.72 -43.67
CA GLN A 231 -0.13 11.75 -43.12
C GLN A 231 -1.55 11.21 -42.90
N SER A 232 -2.07 10.41 -43.84
CA SER A 232 -3.38 9.77 -43.69
C SER A 232 -3.41 8.77 -42.54
N ALA A 233 -2.37 7.94 -42.38
CA ALA A 233 -2.24 7.00 -41.27
C ALA A 233 -2.11 7.72 -39.92
N LEU A 234 -1.26 8.75 -39.83
CA LEU A 234 -1.10 9.59 -38.65
C LEU A 234 -2.42 10.26 -38.27
N LYS A 235 -3.09 10.93 -39.21
CA LYS A 235 -4.36 11.62 -38.95
C LYS A 235 -5.50 10.64 -38.68
N SER A 236 -5.49 9.44 -39.24
CA SER A 236 -6.49 8.41 -38.94
C SER A 236 -6.32 7.87 -37.51
N GLN A 237 -5.08 7.60 -37.09
CA GLN A 237 -4.77 7.09 -35.76
C GLN A 237 -4.89 8.16 -34.67
N ASP A 238 -4.54 9.41 -34.99
CA ASP A 238 -4.53 10.53 -34.07
C ASP A 238 -5.05 11.80 -34.76
N ARG A 239 -6.38 11.87 -34.93
CA ARG A 239 -7.10 12.98 -35.57
C ARG A 239 -6.85 14.35 -34.92
N PHE A 240 -6.21 14.41 -33.75
CA PHE A 240 -5.97 15.65 -32.98
C PHE A 240 -4.48 15.99 -32.83
N PHE A 241 -3.59 15.29 -33.53
CA PHE A 241 -2.15 15.50 -33.44
C PHE A 241 -1.73 16.94 -33.78
N ASP A 242 -2.14 17.45 -34.95
CA ASP A 242 -1.79 18.78 -35.45
C ASP A 242 -2.19 19.89 -34.47
N PHE A 243 -3.35 19.74 -33.82
CA PHE A 243 -3.84 20.70 -32.84
C PHE A 243 -2.98 20.76 -31.58
N ARG A 244 -2.68 19.61 -30.97
CA ARG A 244 -1.84 19.57 -29.76
C ARG A 244 -0.44 20.09 -30.06
N LEU A 245 0.05 19.83 -31.27
CA LEU A 245 1.32 20.34 -31.71
C LEU A 245 1.30 21.85 -31.93
N TYR A 246 0.20 22.40 -32.48
CA TYR A 246 -0.01 23.83 -32.61
C TYR A 246 -0.04 24.53 -31.24
N GLU A 247 -0.81 23.97 -30.28
CA GLU A 247 -0.89 24.48 -28.91
C GLU A 247 0.49 24.52 -28.24
N LYS A 248 1.27 23.43 -28.35
CA LYS A 248 2.62 23.32 -27.79
C LYS A 248 3.55 24.45 -28.25
N HIS A 249 3.55 24.76 -29.55
CA HIS A 249 4.56 25.66 -30.14
C HIS A 249 4.13 27.11 -30.27
N TYR A 250 2.82 27.36 -30.41
CA TYR A 250 2.32 28.72 -30.58
C TYR A 250 1.65 29.23 -29.32
N GLY A 251 0.92 28.41 -28.56
CA GLY A 251 0.12 28.83 -27.41
C GLY A 251 -0.93 29.90 -27.78
N PHE A 252 -2.19 29.73 -27.38
CA PHE A 252 -3.19 30.77 -27.63
C PHE A 252 -2.96 31.93 -26.65
N ASN A 253 -2.54 33.11 -27.14
CA ASN A 253 -2.37 34.28 -26.29
C ASN A 253 -3.72 34.66 -25.66
N GLU A 254 -3.83 34.49 -24.35
CA GLU A 254 -4.81 35.15 -23.50
C GLU A 254 -4.43 36.61 -23.38
N THR A 255 -5.30 37.53 -23.78
CA THR A 255 -5.36 38.87 -23.16
C THR A 255 -6.57 39.65 -23.69
N HIS A 256 -7.37 40.15 -22.74
CA HIS A 256 -8.48 41.11 -22.81
C HIS A 256 -9.90 40.52 -22.81
N PHE A 257 -10.52 40.49 -21.63
CA PHE A 257 -11.94 40.20 -21.38
C PHE A 257 -12.85 41.37 -21.79
N PRO A 258 -14.12 41.13 -22.16
CA PRO A 258 -15.06 42.19 -22.47
C PRO A 258 -15.33 43.05 -21.24
N THR A 259 -15.35 44.37 -21.43
CA THR A 259 -15.74 45.31 -20.37
C THR A 259 -17.27 45.31 -20.22
N LEU A 260 -17.73 44.96 -19.02
CA LEU A 260 -19.16 45.01 -18.66
C LEU A 260 -19.60 46.43 -18.29
N THR A 261 -20.78 46.82 -18.75
CA THR A 261 -21.41 48.09 -18.34
C THR A 261 -21.73 48.06 -16.84
N LYS A 262 -22.00 49.23 -16.26
CA LYS A 262 -22.41 49.31 -14.84
C LYS A 262 -23.71 48.52 -14.58
N GLN A 263 -24.68 48.63 -15.48
CA GLN A 263 -25.97 47.91 -15.39
C GLN A 263 -25.79 46.40 -15.52
N GLU A 264 -24.91 45.92 -16.41
CA GLU A 264 -24.58 44.50 -16.53
C GLU A 264 -23.91 43.94 -15.26
N ARG A 265 -22.98 44.69 -14.66
CA ARG A 265 -22.34 44.28 -13.40
C ARG A 265 -23.32 44.21 -12.23
N GLU A 266 -24.24 45.18 -12.13
CA GLU A 266 -25.28 45.18 -11.10
C GLU A 266 -26.27 44.02 -11.28
N ALA A 267 -26.68 43.71 -12.51
CA ALA A 267 -27.57 42.59 -12.81
C ALA A 267 -26.93 41.23 -12.49
N ILE A 268 -25.64 41.05 -12.82
CA ILE A 268 -24.84 39.88 -12.45
C ILE A 268 -24.74 39.76 -10.93
N GLY A 269 -24.46 40.86 -10.22
CA GLY A 269 -24.35 40.86 -8.76
C GLY A 269 -25.65 40.46 -8.03
N LYS A 270 -26.82 40.70 -8.64
CA LYS A 270 -28.13 40.28 -8.11
C LYS A 270 -28.47 38.82 -8.38
N THR A 271 -27.75 38.15 -9.28
CA THR A 271 -28.00 36.77 -9.70
C THR A 271 -26.75 35.91 -9.48
N PRO A 272 -26.42 35.56 -8.22
CA PRO A 272 -25.18 34.87 -7.89
C PRO A 272 -25.17 33.40 -8.36
N VAL A 273 -26.34 32.79 -8.59
CA VAL A 273 -26.49 31.41 -9.05
C VAL A 273 -27.49 31.39 -10.21
N LEU A 274 -27.14 30.69 -11.28
CA LEU A 274 -27.99 30.46 -12.45
C LEU A 274 -28.28 28.95 -12.56
N ARG A 275 -29.55 28.55 -12.47
CA ARG A 275 -29.98 27.16 -12.63
C ARG A 275 -30.14 26.85 -14.11
N VAL A 276 -29.37 25.91 -14.61
CA VAL A 276 -29.28 25.57 -16.03
C VAL A 276 -29.78 24.15 -16.26
N ALA A 277 -30.80 23.98 -17.10
CA ALA A 277 -31.22 22.66 -17.55
C ALA A 277 -30.12 22.01 -18.39
N TRP A 278 -29.76 20.78 -18.03
CA TRP A 278 -28.63 20.03 -18.59
C TRP A 278 -29.07 18.74 -19.28
N LEU A 279 -28.70 18.59 -20.56
CA LEU A 279 -29.13 17.49 -21.41
C LEU A 279 -28.00 16.48 -21.63
N ASN A 280 -28.24 15.22 -21.31
CA ASN A 280 -27.27 14.14 -21.53
C ASN A 280 -27.42 13.53 -22.94
N GLY A 281 -26.34 12.98 -23.49
CA GLY A 281 -26.37 12.26 -24.79
C GLY A 281 -26.05 13.09 -26.03
N TRP A 282 -25.64 14.35 -25.86
CA TRP A 282 -25.33 15.31 -26.93
C TRP A 282 -23.84 15.51 -27.14
N ARG A 283 -23.05 14.45 -26.96
CA ARG A 283 -21.60 14.51 -27.04
C ARG A 283 -21.15 14.96 -28.45
N PRO A 284 -20.12 15.81 -28.60
CA PRO A 284 -19.27 16.43 -27.58
C PRO A 284 -19.82 17.72 -26.96
N LEU A 285 -20.98 18.21 -27.41
CA LEU A 285 -21.55 19.48 -26.96
C LEU A 285 -22.01 19.42 -25.50
N SER A 286 -22.73 18.36 -25.13
CA SER A 286 -23.14 18.09 -23.74
C SER A 286 -23.12 16.58 -23.43
N ALA A 287 -22.50 16.20 -22.33
CA ALA A 287 -22.26 14.83 -21.91
C ALA A 287 -22.52 14.63 -20.40
N ARG A 288 -22.53 13.37 -19.97
CA ARG A 288 -22.75 12.99 -18.57
C ARG A 288 -21.72 13.65 -17.65
N GLY A 289 -22.14 13.97 -16.43
CA GLY A 289 -21.30 14.61 -15.42
C GLY A 289 -21.03 16.10 -15.68
N ASN A 290 -21.97 16.81 -16.31
CA ASN A 290 -21.87 18.24 -16.63
C ASN A 290 -20.59 18.58 -17.39
N SER A 291 -20.28 17.77 -18.40
CA SER A 291 -19.07 17.89 -19.23
C SER A 291 -19.44 18.08 -20.69
N GLY A 292 -18.56 18.69 -21.49
CA GLY A 292 -18.82 19.00 -22.90
C GLY A 292 -18.56 20.47 -23.21
N VAL A 293 -18.66 20.82 -24.49
CA VAL A 293 -18.39 22.18 -24.98
C VAL A 293 -19.24 23.23 -24.26
N VAL A 294 -20.51 22.93 -24.02
CA VAL A 294 -21.43 23.85 -23.33
C VAL A 294 -20.99 24.08 -21.88
N ALA A 295 -20.45 23.06 -21.21
CA ALA A 295 -19.98 23.17 -19.84
C ALA A 295 -18.72 24.03 -19.78
N ASP A 296 -17.82 23.90 -20.77
CA ASP A 296 -16.62 24.73 -20.88
C ASP A 296 -16.97 26.20 -21.18
N ILE A 297 -18.01 26.46 -21.98
CA ILE A 297 -18.56 27.81 -22.20
C ILE A 297 -19.07 28.40 -20.87
N PHE A 298 -19.87 27.64 -20.12
CA PHE A 298 -20.38 28.09 -18.82
C PHE A 298 -19.27 28.29 -17.80
N ALA A 299 -18.27 27.41 -17.76
CA ALA A 299 -17.10 27.55 -16.90
C ALA A 299 -16.29 28.80 -17.25
N PHE A 300 -16.09 29.07 -18.55
CA PHE A 300 -15.44 30.28 -19.02
C PHE A 300 -16.20 31.55 -18.59
N ILE A 301 -17.52 31.58 -18.76
CA ILE A 301 -18.33 32.74 -18.35
C ILE A 301 -18.34 32.88 -16.83
N SER A 302 -18.49 31.78 -16.09
CA SER A 302 -18.49 31.73 -14.62
C SER A 302 -17.18 32.27 -14.04
N ALA A 303 -16.03 31.84 -14.56
CA ALA A 303 -14.71 32.29 -14.13
C ALA A 303 -14.50 33.81 -14.30
N ASN A 304 -15.17 34.42 -15.28
CA ASN A 304 -15.00 35.83 -15.63
C ASN A 304 -16.09 36.76 -15.08
N THR A 305 -17.24 36.22 -14.68
CA THR A 305 -18.37 37.02 -14.16
C THR A 305 -18.64 36.78 -12.68
N GLY A 306 -18.19 35.64 -12.13
CA GLY A 306 -18.50 35.21 -10.76
C GLY A 306 -19.86 34.52 -10.61
N ILE A 307 -20.67 34.40 -11.66
CA ILE A 307 -21.95 33.66 -11.62
C ILE A 307 -21.66 32.17 -11.42
N LYS A 308 -22.28 31.55 -10.43
CA LYS A 308 -22.22 30.10 -10.24
C LYS A 308 -23.30 29.41 -11.08
N ILE A 309 -22.95 28.29 -11.70
CA ILE A 309 -23.88 27.53 -12.53
C ILE A 309 -24.31 26.28 -11.76
N ASP A 310 -25.62 26.12 -11.56
CA ASP A 310 -26.21 24.93 -10.97
C ASP A 310 -26.92 24.11 -12.07
N TYR A 311 -26.49 22.87 -12.29
CA TYR A 311 -26.94 22.06 -13.42
C TYR A 311 -28.09 21.13 -13.02
N VAL A 312 -29.25 21.31 -13.64
CA VAL A 312 -30.45 20.49 -13.44
C VAL A 312 -30.57 19.48 -14.59
N ASN A 313 -30.24 18.22 -14.34
CA ASN A 313 -30.30 17.17 -15.36
C ASN A 313 -31.73 16.92 -15.84
N VAL A 314 -31.93 16.95 -17.15
CA VAL A 314 -33.21 16.70 -17.82
C VAL A 314 -33.06 15.69 -18.96
N PRO A 315 -34.07 14.84 -19.21
CA PRO A 315 -33.97 13.78 -20.22
C PRO A 315 -34.11 14.29 -21.66
N SER A 316 -34.78 15.42 -21.88
CA SER A 316 -35.06 15.97 -23.22
C SER A 316 -35.24 17.49 -23.17
N HIS A 317 -35.14 18.16 -24.33
CA HIS A 317 -35.37 19.61 -24.40
C HIS A 317 -36.82 19.97 -24.04
N GLU A 318 -37.79 19.09 -24.31
CA GLU A 318 -39.18 19.29 -23.89
C GLU A 318 -39.31 19.33 -22.36
N ALA A 319 -38.63 18.43 -21.66
CA ALA A 319 -38.56 18.46 -20.19
C ALA A 319 -37.83 19.72 -19.68
N ALA A 320 -36.81 20.19 -20.41
CA ALA A 320 -36.11 21.44 -20.13
C ALA A 320 -37.05 22.65 -20.22
N PHE A 321 -37.85 22.74 -21.30
CA PHE A 321 -38.82 23.82 -21.48
C PHE A 321 -39.90 23.81 -20.41
N ARG A 322 -40.45 22.65 -20.04
CA ARG A 322 -41.45 22.55 -18.96
C ARG A 322 -40.89 23.06 -17.62
N LYS A 323 -39.70 22.59 -17.23
CA LYS A 323 -39.02 23.08 -16.01
C LYS A 323 -38.74 24.58 -16.05
N MET A 324 -38.44 25.13 -17.21
CA MET A 324 -38.24 26.57 -17.37
C MET A 324 -39.55 27.35 -17.18
N GLN A 325 -40.69 26.82 -17.66
CA GLN A 325 -42.00 27.42 -17.42
C GLN A 325 -42.42 27.35 -15.95
N ASP A 326 -42.08 26.26 -15.27
CA ASP A 326 -42.38 26.05 -13.85
C ASP A 326 -41.50 26.92 -12.93
N GLY A 327 -40.48 27.60 -13.48
CA GLY A 327 -39.54 28.42 -12.72
C GLY A 327 -38.44 27.62 -12.01
N ASP A 328 -38.29 26.33 -12.33
CA ASP A 328 -37.27 25.44 -11.77
C ASP A 328 -35.86 25.75 -12.31
N VAL A 329 -35.77 26.29 -13.53
CA VAL A 329 -34.51 26.63 -14.21
C VAL A 329 -34.58 28.01 -14.86
N ASP A 330 -33.45 28.69 -14.88
CA ASP A 330 -33.30 30.06 -15.38
C ASP A 330 -32.78 30.09 -16.83
N ALA A 331 -32.05 29.04 -17.25
CA ALA A 331 -31.51 28.89 -18.59
C ALA A 331 -31.49 27.43 -19.09
N ILE A 332 -31.44 27.24 -20.41
CA ILE A 332 -31.18 25.97 -21.08
C ILE A 332 -29.85 26.14 -21.84
N GLY A 333 -28.90 25.24 -21.58
CA GLY A 333 -27.52 25.42 -22.05
C GLY A 333 -27.33 25.31 -23.57
N MET A 334 -28.25 24.65 -24.26
CA MET A 334 -28.17 24.43 -25.69
C MET A 334 -29.57 24.30 -26.25
N VAL A 335 -29.93 25.17 -27.19
CA VAL A 335 -31.18 25.13 -27.95
C VAL A 335 -30.87 25.63 -29.36
N GLU A 336 -31.51 25.06 -30.37
CA GLU A 336 -31.38 25.54 -31.76
C GLU A 336 -32.10 26.88 -31.92
N THR A 337 -31.49 27.84 -32.62
CA THR A 337 -32.01 29.22 -32.72
C THR A 337 -33.31 29.34 -33.50
N ASP A 338 -33.62 28.37 -34.37
CA ASP A 338 -34.83 28.26 -35.17
C ASP A 338 -35.98 27.52 -34.45
N SER A 339 -35.81 27.18 -33.17
CA SER A 339 -36.84 26.47 -32.41
C SER A 339 -38.09 27.31 -32.16
N ASP A 340 -39.25 26.82 -32.61
CA ASP A 340 -40.57 27.37 -32.31
C ASP A 340 -40.83 27.56 -30.81
N ALA A 341 -40.18 26.74 -29.97
CA ALA A 341 -40.27 26.85 -28.52
C ALA A 341 -39.78 28.21 -28.00
N ILE A 342 -38.77 28.82 -28.64
CA ILE A 342 -38.25 30.14 -28.25
C ILE A 342 -39.35 31.20 -28.38
N THR A 343 -40.04 31.23 -29.52
CA THR A 343 -41.14 32.18 -29.75
C THR A 343 -42.37 31.83 -28.94
N ARG A 344 -42.76 30.54 -28.89
CA ARG A 344 -43.95 30.06 -28.16
C ARG A 344 -43.89 30.36 -26.67
N PHE A 345 -42.71 30.27 -26.05
CA PHE A 345 -42.53 30.49 -24.61
C PHE A 345 -41.93 31.86 -24.28
N GLY A 346 -41.71 32.74 -25.27
CA GLY A 346 -41.19 34.09 -25.06
C GLY A 346 -39.79 34.12 -24.44
N LEU A 347 -38.95 33.16 -24.81
CA LEU A 347 -37.61 32.97 -24.23
C LEU A 347 -36.61 33.97 -24.82
N GLN A 348 -35.52 34.20 -24.10
CA GLN A 348 -34.47 35.15 -24.49
C GLN A 348 -33.21 34.40 -24.95
N PRO A 349 -33.00 34.17 -26.27
CA PRO A 349 -31.80 33.52 -26.78
C PRO A 349 -30.57 34.45 -26.75
N THR A 350 -29.40 33.89 -26.49
CA THR A 350 -28.13 34.55 -26.83
C THR A 350 -27.91 34.56 -28.34
N ILE A 351 -26.87 35.25 -28.80
CA ILE A 351 -26.29 34.96 -30.11
C ILE A 351 -25.87 33.48 -30.16
N PRO A 352 -25.94 32.83 -31.33
CA PRO A 352 -25.50 31.44 -31.45
C PRO A 352 -24.02 31.35 -31.10
N PHE A 353 -23.70 30.43 -30.18
CA PHE A 353 -22.32 30.18 -29.81
C PHE A 353 -21.64 29.31 -30.86
N ILE A 354 -22.38 28.44 -31.56
CA ILE A 354 -21.83 27.56 -32.60
C ILE A 354 -22.81 27.39 -33.77
N GLN A 355 -22.27 27.29 -34.98
CA GLN A 355 -23.00 26.91 -36.19
C GLN A 355 -22.38 25.62 -36.74
N VAL A 356 -23.19 24.58 -36.93
CA VAL A 356 -22.72 23.22 -37.14
C VAL A 356 -23.43 22.59 -38.34
N PRO A 357 -22.70 22.08 -39.35
CA PRO A 357 -23.28 21.29 -40.43
C PRO A 357 -24.01 20.04 -39.92
N ILE A 358 -25.09 19.66 -40.61
CA ILE A 358 -25.79 18.41 -40.37
C ILE A 358 -25.08 17.28 -41.13
N ALA A 359 -24.99 16.11 -40.50
CA ALA A 359 -24.48 14.88 -41.08
C ALA A 359 -25.61 13.84 -41.15
N ARG A 360 -25.72 13.15 -42.28
CA ARG A 360 -26.57 11.96 -42.42
C ARG A 360 -25.74 10.72 -42.12
N VAL A 361 -26.14 9.94 -41.12
CA VAL A 361 -25.49 8.71 -40.66
C VAL A 361 -26.33 7.51 -41.12
N THR A 362 -25.67 6.50 -41.68
CA THR A 362 -26.28 5.28 -42.22
C THR A 362 -25.37 4.08 -41.96
N PRO A 363 -25.88 2.83 -41.97
CA PRO A 363 -25.03 1.65 -42.03
C PRO A 363 -24.05 1.69 -43.21
N ALA A 364 -22.85 1.14 -43.05
CA ALA A 364 -21.82 1.06 -44.08
C ALA A 364 -22.14 -0.11 -45.04
N GLY A 365 -22.71 0.20 -46.21
CA GLY A 365 -23.14 -0.79 -47.22
C GLY A 365 -24.44 -0.35 -47.89
N ASN A 366 -24.73 -0.89 -49.09
CA ASN A 366 -25.78 -0.42 -50.00
C ASN A 366 -27.09 0.04 -49.31
N PRO A 367 -27.61 1.24 -49.64
CA PRO A 367 -28.86 1.75 -49.07
C PRO A 367 -30.03 0.81 -49.37
N PRO A 368 -31.06 0.76 -48.50
CA PRO A 368 -32.23 -0.07 -48.73
C PRO A 368 -32.90 0.26 -50.08
N PRO A 369 -33.47 -0.74 -50.77
CA PRO A 369 -34.13 -0.53 -52.06
C PRO A 369 -35.30 0.46 -51.93
N PRO A 370 -35.56 1.29 -52.97
CA PRO A 370 -36.49 2.44 -52.92
C PRO A 370 -37.98 2.09 -52.76
N SER A 371 -38.34 0.84 -52.44
CA SER A 371 -39.73 0.36 -52.34
C SER A 371 -40.30 0.31 -50.91
N SER A 372 -39.51 0.60 -49.87
CA SER A 372 -39.97 0.70 -48.47
C SER A 372 -39.82 2.12 -47.92
N PRO A 373 -40.74 2.62 -47.08
CA PRO A 373 -40.56 3.91 -46.43
C PRO A 373 -39.30 3.88 -45.55
N GLU A 374 -38.41 4.84 -45.74
CA GLU A 374 -37.16 4.95 -44.99
C GLU A 374 -37.45 5.47 -43.58
N ARG A 375 -37.10 4.70 -42.55
CA ARG A 375 -37.24 5.12 -41.14
C ARG A 375 -36.10 6.04 -40.78
N VAL A 376 -36.40 7.31 -40.57
CA VAL A 376 -35.40 8.35 -40.29
C VAL A 376 -35.59 8.94 -38.90
N SER A 377 -34.49 9.30 -38.24
CA SER A 377 -34.55 9.98 -36.93
C SER A 377 -33.71 11.26 -36.90
N PHE A 378 -34.18 12.22 -36.10
CA PHE A 378 -33.54 13.52 -35.87
C PHE A 378 -33.42 13.74 -34.37
N ALA A 379 -32.32 14.35 -33.93
CA ALA A 379 -32.05 14.48 -32.50
C ALA A 379 -32.98 15.50 -31.81
N HIS A 380 -33.57 16.48 -32.51
CA HIS A 380 -34.74 17.28 -32.08
C HIS A 380 -35.39 18.13 -33.22
N TYR A 381 -36.51 18.81 -32.87
CA TYR A 381 -37.62 19.33 -33.68
C TYR A 381 -37.42 20.61 -34.51
N SER A 382 -36.34 21.36 -34.33
CA SER A 382 -36.34 22.79 -34.67
C SER A 382 -36.01 23.13 -36.12
N ASN A 383 -35.46 22.17 -36.86
CA ASN A 383 -35.26 22.35 -38.28
C ASN A 383 -36.50 21.90 -39.08
N GLU A 384 -37.69 22.40 -38.72
CA GLU A 384 -38.92 22.13 -39.48
C GLU A 384 -38.73 22.44 -40.95
N HIS A 385 -37.94 23.47 -41.27
CA HIS A 385 -37.57 23.78 -42.64
C HIS A 385 -36.83 22.63 -43.32
N PHE A 386 -35.80 22.06 -42.68
CA PHE A 386 -35.08 20.89 -43.18
C PHE A 386 -35.96 19.65 -43.25
N ILE A 387 -36.77 19.36 -42.22
CA ILE A 387 -37.68 18.22 -42.20
C ILE A 387 -38.74 18.36 -43.31
N ASN A 388 -39.28 19.56 -43.53
CA ASN A 388 -40.27 19.83 -44.57
C ASN A 388 -39.64 19.77 -45.96
N ASP A 389 -38.42 20.28 -46.15
CA ASP A 389 -37.66 20.17 -47.40
C ASP A 389 -37.29 18.70 -47.69
N LEU A 390 -36.92 17.92 -46.67
CA LEU A 390 -36.67 16.49 -46.79
C LEU A 390 -37.94 15.71 -47.16
N LYS A 391 -39.08 15.98 -46.50
CA LYS A 391 -40.39 15.39 -46.86
C LYS A 391 -40.82 15.73 -48.29
N LYS A 392 -40.50 16.93 -48.78
CA LYS A 392 -40.78 17.34 -50.17
C LYS A 392 -39.93 16.58 -51.18
N ARG A 393 -38.65 16.31 -50.85
CA ARG A 393 -37.71 15.59 -51.73
C ARG A 393 -37.85 14.07 -51.66
N HIS A 394 -38.29 13.55 -50.51
CA HIS A 394 -38.45 12.13 -50.22
C HIS A 394 -39.80 11.87 -49.53
N PRO A 395 -40.89 11.67 -50.28
CA PRO A 395 -42.24 11.52 -49.70
C PRO A 395 -42.48 10.18 -48.98
N LEU A 396 -41.59 9.20 -49.13
CA LEU A 396 -41.65 7.87 -48.50
C LEU A 396 -40.69 7.78 -47.30
N ILE A 397 -40.84 8.66 -46.31
CA ILE A 397 -40.07 8.61 -45.05
C ILE A 397 -40.99 8.45 -43.83
N GLU A 398 -40.59 7.60 -42.89
CA GLU A 398 -41.23 7.43 -41.59
C GLU A 398 -40.33 8.05 -40.50
N ILE A 399 -40.85 8.99 -39.71
CA ILE A 399 -40.03 9.67 -38.70
C ILE A 399 -40.15 8.94 -37.36
N VAL A 400 -39.05 8.33 -36.93
CA VAL A 400 -38.90 7.73 -35.60
C VAL A 400 -38.28 8.77 -34.66
N ARG A 401 -38.85 8.94 -33.46
CA ARG A 401 -38.40 9.96 -32.50
C ARG A 401 -37.30 9.41 -31.61
N LYS A 402 -36.22 10.17 -31.47
CA LYS A 402 -35.12 9.95 -30.51
C LYS A 402 -34.69 11.30 -29.95
N ASP A 403 -34.32 11.35 -28.67
CA ASP A 403 -34.08 12.60 -27.94
C ASP A 403 -32.61 13.04 -27.92
N SER A 404 -31.72 12.27 -28.55
CA SER A 404 -30.30 12.60 -28.62
C SER A 404 -29.58 11.93 -29.78
N PRO A 405 -28.45 12.49 -30.24
CA PRO A 405 -27.58 11.82 -31.21
C PRO A 405 -27.16 10.41 -30.78
N HIS A 406 -26.92 10.19 -29.48
CA HIS A 406 -26.53 8.86 -28.98
C HIS A 406 -27.64 7.82 -29.18
N GLN A 407 -28.90 8.15 -28.83
CA GLN A 407 -30.04 7.27 -29.06
C GLN A 407 -30.28 6.98 -30.56
N ILE A 408 -29.92 7.91 -31.44
CA ILE A 408 -29.98 7.70 -32.90
C ILE A 408 -28.91 6.69 -33.34
N PHE A 409 -27.70 6.80 -32.82
CA PHE A 409 -26.63 5.84 -33.12
C PHE A 409 -26.94 4.43 -32.60
N GLU A 410 -27.51 4.32 -31.40
CA GLU A 410 -28.00 3.03 -30.88
C GLU A 410 -29.11 2.44 -31.77
N ALA A 411 -30.10 3.26 -32.15
CA ALA A 411 -31.19 2.83 -33.02
C ALA A 411 -30.68 2.39 -34.42
N LEU A 412 -29.67 3.08 -34.97
CA LEU A 412 -29.02 2.69 -36.23
C LEU A 412 -28.27 1.36 -36.09
N ALA A 413 -27.50 1.19 -35.01
CA ALA A 413 -26.76 -0.04 -34.77
C ALA A 413 -27.68 -1.25 -34.55
N ASN A 414 -28.87 -1.03 -33.96
CA ASN A 414 -29.88 -2.06 -33.73
C ASN A 414 -30.82 -2.28 -34.92
N GLY A 415 -30.72 -1.50 -36.00
CA GLY A 415 -31.60 -1.59 -37.17
C GLY A 415 -33.05 -1.09 -36.95
N GLU A 416 -33.27 -0.32 -35.89
CA GLU A 416 -34.57 0.32 -35.59
C GLU A 416 -34.88 1.47 -36.55
N ILE A 417 -33.85 2.12 -37.09
CA ILE A 417 -33.94 3.19 -38.08
C ILE A 417 -32.91 2.96 -39.19
N ASP A 418 -33.19 3.50 -40.37
CA ASP A 418 -32.39 3.31 -41.59
C ASP A 418 -31.40 4.48 -41.82
N ALA A 419 -31.76 5.69 -41.38
CA ALA A 419 -30.86 6.85 -41.36
C ALA A 419 -31.08 7.77 -40.16
N GLY A 420 -29.98 8.34 -39.66
CA GLY A 420 -29.98 9.32 -38.58
C GLY A 420 -29.40 10.65 -39.02
N TYR A 421 -30.04 11.75 -38.67
CA TYR A 421 -29.52 13.09 -38.92
C TYR A 421 -29.06 13.72 -37.61
N VAL A 422 -27.77 14.01 -37.52
CA VAL A 422 -27.11 14.57 -36.33
C VAL A 422 -26.16 15.69 -36.73
N ASN A 423 -25.70 16.48 -35.79
CA ASN A 423 -24.64 17.46 -36.07
C ASN A 423 -23.29 16.75 -36.34
N ILE A 424 -22.44 17.35 -37.18
CA ILE A 424 -21.17 16.74 -37.61
C ILE A 424 -20.21 16.44 -36.45
N TYR A 425 -20.24 17.21 -35.36
CA TYR A 425 -19.38 16.95 -34.20
C TYR A 425 -19.85 15.72 -33.42
N SER A 426 -21.15 15.53 -33.25
CA SER A 426 -21.72 14.32 -32.66
C SER A 426 -21.49 13.09 -33.53
N ALA A 427 -21.62 13.23 -34.86
CA ALA A 427 -21.27 12.16 -35.78
C ALA A 427 -19.80 11.75 -35.60
N ASN A 428 -18.86 12.69 -35.66
CA ASN A 428 -17.43 12.41 -35.49
C ASN A 428 -17.09 11.83 -34.11
N ALA A 429 -17.69 12.35 -33.03
CA ALA A 429 -17.42 11.87 -31.68
C ALA A 429 -17.94 10.45 -31.45
N LEU A 430 -19.16 10.14 -31.91
CA LEU A 430 -19.75 8.81 -31.71
C LEU A 430 -19.15 7.79 -32.69
N MET A 431 -18.84 8.15 -33.93
CA MET A 431 -18.17 7.27 -34.89
C MET A 431 -16.80 6.75 -34.43
N SER A 432 -16.17 7.42 -33.45
CA SER A 432 -14.94 6.91 -32.84
C SER A 432 -15.16 5.67 -31.96
N TRP A 433 -16.41 5.31 -31.65
CA TRP A 433 -16.72 4.18 -30.77
C TRP A 433 -16.74 2.86 -31.57
N PRO A 434 -16.08 1.80 -31.08
CA PRO A 434 -15.95 0.53 -31.81
C PRO A 434 -17.31 -0.10 -32.19
N GLU A 435 -18.32 0.08 -31.34
CA GLU A 435 -19.68 -0.41 -31.57
C GLU A 435 -20.40 0.22 -32.76
N TYR A 436 -19.98 1.42 -33.19
CA TYR A 436 -20.53 2.13 -34.35
C TYR A 436 -19.62 2.08 -35.58
N SER A 437 -18.57 1.23 -35.56
CA SER A 437 -17.61 1.07 -36.67
C SER A 437 -18.25 0.63 -38.00
N ALA A 438 -19.43 0.00 -37.94
CA ALA A 438 -20.21 -0.42 -39.10
C ALA A 438 -21.13 0.68 -39.67
N LEU A 439 -21.08 1.91 -39.14
CA LEU A 439 -21.81 3.05 -39.67
C LEU A 439 -20.89 3.90 -40.58
N SER A 440 -21.49 4.74 -41.40
CA SER A 440 -20.84 5.77 -42.19
C SER A 440 -21.67 7.05 -42.11
N PHE A 441 -21.07 8.20 -42.41
CA PHE A 441 -21.83 9.44 -42.50
C PHE A 441 -21.36 10.29 -43.68
N ASN A 442 -22.29 11.10 -44.19
CA ASN A 442 -22.02 12.11 -45.21
C ASN A 442 -22.41 13.49 -44.66
N GLU A 443 -21.53 14.47 -44.82
CA GLU A 443 -21.79 15.86 -44.43
C GLU A 443 -22.74 16.53 -45.43
N LEU A 444 -23.78 17.18 -44.93
CA LEU A 444 -24.72 17.98 -45.70
C LEU A 444 -24.39 19.45 -45.49
N ALA A 445 -23.29 19.91 -46.11
CA ALA A 445 -22.74 21.25 -45.91
C ALA A 445 -23.74 22.40 -46.21
N THR A 446 -24.79 22.14 -46.99
CA THR A 446 -25.87 23.10 -47.28
C THR A 446 -26.82 23.35 -46.12
N TYR A 447 -26.84 22.47 -45.10
CA TYR A 447 -27.71 22.60 -43.93
C TYR A 447 -26.87 22.72 -42.65
N THR A 448 -27.05 23.84 -41.95
CA THR A 448 -26.37 24.11 -40.68
C THR A 448 -27.39 24.36 -39.58
N THR A 449 -27.13 23.82 -38.39
CA THR A 449 -27.86 24.13 -37.17
C THR A 449 -27.06 25.12 -36.34
N GLU A 450 -27.72 26.16 -35.83
CA GLU A 450 -27.13 27.14 -34.93
C GLU A 450 -27.62 26.90 -33.50
N PHE A 451 -26.70 26.75 -32.55
CA PHE A 451 -27.04 26.55 -31.13
C PHE A 451 -26.76 27.81 -30.32
N ALA A 452 -27.69 28.16 -29.44
CA ALA A 452 -27.62 29.27 -28.49
C ALA A 452 -27.92 28.79 -27.05
N ILE A 453 -27.53 29.61 -26.06
CA ILE A 453 -28.02 29.49 -24.69
C ILE A 453 -29.33 30.27 -24.63
N VAL A 454 -30.37 29.69 -24.02
CA VAL A 454 -31.70 30.31 -23.95
C VAL A 454 -32.08 30.56 -22.50
N PHE A 455 -32.45 31.80 -22.19
CA PHE A 455 -32.86 32.24 -20.87
C PHE A 455 -34.38 32.36 -20.74
N SER A 456 -34.87 32.26 -19.50
CA SER A 456 -36.28 32.48 -19.20
C SER A 456 -36.69 33.93 -19.53
N ARG A 457 -38.00 34.14 -19.73
CA ARG A 457 -38.56 35.49 -19.93
C ARG A 457 -38.26 36.44 -18.77
N ASP A 458 -38.17 35.91 -17.55
CA ASP A 458 -38.00 36.71 -16.33
C ASP A 458 -36.53 37.04 -16.02
N THR A 459 -35.59 36.49 -16.80
CA THR A 459 -34.17 36.80 -16.63
C THR A 459 -33.86 38.24 -17.05
N ASP A 460 -33.09 38.96 -16.24
CA ASP A 460 -32.64 40.32 -16.57
C ASP A 460 -31.88 40.34 -17.90
N ARG A 461 -32.36 41.16 -18.84
CA ARG A 461 -31.80 41.28 -20.19
C ARG A 461 -30.32 41.69 -20.19
N ASN A 462 -29.85 42.36 -19.14
CA ASN A 462 -28.44 42.71 -18.98
C ASN A 462 -27.55 41.48 -18.76
N ILE A 463 -28.07 40.40 -18.15
CA ILE A 463 -27.36 39.12 -18.02
C ILE A 463 -27.19 38.49 -19.40
N VAL A 464 -28.26 38.47 -20.21
CA VAL A 464 -28.21 37.96 -21.59
C VAL A 464 -27.21 38.77 -22.44
N ASN A 465 -27.19 40.10 -22.29
CA ASN A 465 -26.22 40.97 -22.96
C ASN A 465 -24.78 40.71 -22.52
N ALA A 466 -24.54 40.47 -21.23
CA ALA A 466 -23.23 40.09 -20.73
C ALA A 466 -22.78 38.74 -21.32
N PHE A 467 -23.64 37.72 -21.31
CA PHE A 467 -23.36 36.43 -21.94
C PHE A 467 -23.06 36.59 -23.43
N ASN A 468 -23.80 37.42 -24.16
CA ASN A 468 -23.52 37.73 -25.56
C ASN A 468 -22.11 38.29 -25.77
N LYS A 469 -21.61 39.17 -24.88
CA LYS A 469 -20.25 39.71 -24.98
C LYS A 469 -19.18 38.63 -24.84
N TYR A 470 -19.35 37.71 -23.89
CA TYR A 470 -18.41 36.58 -23.71
C TYR A 470 -18.52 35.56 -24.85
N ILE A 471 -19.73 35.26 -25.34
CA ILE A 471 -19.92 34.36 -26.48
C ILE A 471 -19.27 34.93 -27.75
N ARG A 472 -19.39 36.24 -28.02
CA ARG A 472 -18.68 36.90 -29.15
C ARG A 472 -17.17 36.68 -29.09
N GLN A 473 -16.60 36.67 -27.90
CA GLN A 473 -15.17 36.42 -27.70
C GLN A 473 -14.79 34.96 -27.96
N LEU A 474 -15.62 34.01 -27.51
CA LEU A 474 -15.38 32.58 -27.65
C LEU A 474 -15.30 32.12 -29.12
N ARG A 475 -16.04 32.77 -30.02
CA ARG A 475 -16.18 32.39 -31.44
C ARG A 475 -14.88 32.35 -32.26
N ASN A 476 -13.79 32.92 -31.76
CA ASN A 476 -12.59 33.14 -32.56
C ASN A 476 -11.45 32.12 -32.34
N TYR A 477 -11.42 31.38 -31.21
CA TYR A 477 -10.48 30.24 -31.02
C TYR A 477 -10.82 29.34 -29.83
N LYS A 478 -11.22 29.92 -28.68
CA LYS A 478 -11.53 29.14 -27.45
C LYS A 478 -12.64 28.12 -27.64
N LEU A 479 -13.67 28.46 -28.43
CA LEU A 479 -14.72 27.50 -28.75
C LEU A 479 -14.18 26.28 -29.52
N HIS A 480 -13.23 26.48 -30.42
CA HIS A 480 -12.61 25.40 -31.18
C HIS A 480 -11.77 24.48 -30.28
N GLU A 481 -11.04 25.05 -29.31
CA GLU A 481 -10.33 24.33 -28.25
C GLU A 481 -11.27 23.45 -27.41
N PHE A 482 -12.41 24.00 -26.96
CA PHE A 482 -13.43 23.25 -26.21
C PHE A 482 -14.00 22.09 -27.04
N ILE A 483 -14.31 22.31 -28.32
CA ILE A 483 -14.80 21.27 -29.23
C ILE A 483 -13.78 20.13 -29.36
N ILE A 484 -12.51 20.44 -29.63
CA ILE A 484 -11.46 19.43 -29.81
C ILE A 484 -11.22 18.63 -28.53
N THR A 485 -11.12 19.30 -27.38
CA THR A 485 -10.85 18.66 -26.09
C THR A 485 -11.94 17.64 -25.74
N ASN A 486 -13.20 17.97 -25.99
CA ASN A 486 -14.32 17.08 -25.71
C ASN A 486 -14.52 15.96 -26.75
N MET A 487 -14.04 16.17 -27.99
CA MET A 487 -13.95 15.12 -29.01
C MET A 487 -12.81 14.11 -28.73
N ALA A 488 -11.67 14.56 -28.18
CA ALA A 488 -10.50 13.71 -27.93
C ALA A 488 -10.64 12.76 -26.71
N ARG A 489 -11.61 13.01 -25.82
CA ARG A 489 -11.87 12.16 -24.65
C ARG A 489 -12.41 10.78 -25.09
N GLN A 490 -11.58 9.76 -25.25
CA GLN A 490 -12.07 8.41 -25.58
C GLN A 490 -12.87 7.77 -24.42
N PRO A 491 -13.86 6.89 -24.70
CA PRO A 491 -14.46 6.07 -23.66
C PRO A 491 -13.37 5.19 -23.01
N LYS A 492 -13.46 4.98 -21.68
CA LYS A 492 -12.52 4.11 -20.97
C LYS A 492 -12.61 2.70 -21.56
N ARG A 493 -11.49 2.14 -22.01
CA ARG A 493 -11.41 0.78 -22.55
C ARG A 493 -11.73 -0.23 -21.45
N ASN A 494 -12.71 -1.10 -21.69
CA ASN A 494 -13.06 -2.20 -20.78
C ASN A 494 -12.54 -3.53 -21.35
N LEU A 495 -12.47 -4.56 -20.50
CA LEU A 495 -11.95 -5.88 -20.90
C LEU A 495 -12.73 -6.49 -22.08
N PHE A 496 -14.05 -6.28 -22.13
CA PHE A 496 -14.91 -6.74 -23.21
C PHE A 496 -14.62 -6.07 -24.55
N THR A 497 -14.31 -4.77 -24.57
CA THR A 497 -13.92 -4.06 -25.82
C THR A 497 -12.58 -4.58 -26.34
N LEU A 498 -11.63 -4.89 -25.45
CA LEU A 498 -10.34 -5.46 -25.83
C LEU A 498 -10.47 -6.85 -26.48
N ILE A 499 -11.34 -7.70 -25.92
CA ILE A 499 -11.62 -9.06 -26.44
C ILE A 499 -12.28 -9.00 -27.82
N ARG A 500 -13.24 -8.09 -28.01
CA ARG A 500 -13.95 -7.92 -29.29
C ARG A 500 -13.05 -7.37 -30.39
N GLU A 501 -12.15 -6.44 -30.06
CA GLU A 501 -11.22 -5.83 -31.03
C GLU A 501 -10.08 -6.78 -31.43
N ASN A 502 -9.72 -7.76 -30.58
CA ASN A 502 -8.58 -8.65 -30.80
C ASN A 502 -8.93 -10.13 -30.54
N PRO A 503 -9.79 -10.75 -31.36
CA PRO A 503 -10.28 -12.11 -31.11
C PRO A 503 -9.16 -13.16 -31.11
N ALA A 504 -8.11 -12.98 -31.92
CA ALA A 504 -6.95 -13.86 -31.93
C ALA A 504 -6.15 -13.81 -30.62
N TRP A 505 -5.86 -12.61 -30.10
CA TRP A 505 -5.16 -12.44 -28.82
C TRP A 505 -6.01 -12.92 -27.64
N ALA A 506 -7.33 -12.73 -27.69
CA ALA A 506 -8.24 -13.27 -26.69
C ALA A 506 -8.24 -14.81 -26.70
N PHE A 507 -8.23 -15.43 -27.88
CA PHE A 507 -8.12 -16.88 -28.02
C PHE A 507 -6.78 -17.41 -27.47
N TYR A 508 -5.65 -16.78 -27.81
CA TYR A 508 -4.34 -17.15 -27.27
C TYR A 508 -4.24 -16.96 -25.75
N GLY A 509 -4.81 -15.87 -25.23
CA GLY A 509 -4.88 -15.62 -23.79
C GLY A 509 -5.70 -16.70 -23.07
N PHE A 510 -6.85 -17.07 -23.62
CA PHE A 510 -7.69 -18.13 -23.07
C PHE A 510 -7.00 -19.50 -23.11
N ALA A 511 -6.37 -19.83 -24.25
CA ALA A 511 -5.61 -21.07 -24.40
C ALA A 511 -4.42 -21.14 -23.42
N PHE A 512 -3.73 -20.01 -23.19
CA PHE A 512 -2.64 -19.91 -22.22
C PHE A 512 -3.14 -20.11 -20.78
N ILE A 513 -4.26 -19.48 -20.40
CA ILE A 513 -4.88 -19.67 -19.08
C ILE A 513 -5.34 -21.12 -18.89
N LEU A 514 -5.91 -21.75 -19.92
CA LEU A 514 -6.32 -23.14 -19.90
C LEU A 514 -5.11 -24.09 -19.76
N ALA A 515 -4.01 -23.84 -20.47
CA ALA A 515 -2.78 -24.60 -20.34
C ALA A 515 -2.15 -24.43 -18.95
N MET A 516 -2.14 -23.22 -18.41
CA MET A 516 -1.66 -22.91 -17.07
C MET A 516 -2.49 -23.59 -15.98
N THR A 517 -3.81 -23.58 -16.10
CA THR A 517 -4.70 -24.26 -15.14
C THR A 517 -4.53 -25.78 -15.20
N ILE A 518 -4.49 -26.38 -16.40
CA ILE A 518 -4.19 -27.81 -16.54
C ILE A 518 -2.81 -28.16 -15.97
N GLY A 519 -1.78 -27.35 -16.27
CA GLY A 519 -0.44 -27.50 -15.72
C GLY A 519 -0.42 -27.40 -14.18
N PHE A 520 -1.14 -26.43 -13.62
CA PHE A 520 -1.28 -26.24 -12.18
C PHE A 520 -1.97 -27.42 -11.50
N PHE A 521 -3.09 -27.92 -12.04
CA PHE A 521 -3.77 -29.10 -11.51
C PHE A 521 -2.91 -30.36 -11.60
N THR A 522 -2.18 -30.54 -12.71
CA THR A 522 -1.26 -31.67 -12.88
C THR A 522 -0.11 -31.58 -11.88
N CYS A 523 0.43 -30.38 -11.64
CA CYS A 523 1.45 -30.13 -10.63
C CYS A 523 0.93 -30.44 -9.22
N ILE A 524 -0.28 -29.97 -8.86
CA ILE A 524 -0.93 -30.29 -7.58
C ILE A 524 -1.10 -31.80 -7.40
N LEU A 525 -1.55 -32.53 -8.42
CA LEU A 525 -1.73 -33.98 -8.34
C LEU A 525 -0.40 -34.70 -8.15
N VAL A 526 0.67 -34.28 -8.84
CA VAL A 526 2.01 -34.84 -8.67
C VAL A 526 2.60 -34.52 -7.29
N ILE A 527 2.45 -33.27 -6.82
CA ILE A 527 2.86 -32.82 -5.49
C ILE A 527 2.10 -33.63 -4.43
N ARG A 528 0.78 -33.76 -4.55
CA ARG A 528 -0.06 -34.51 -3.60
C ARG A 528 0.32 -35.99 -3.53
N ASN A 529 0.64 -36.61 -4.67
CA ASN A 529 0.99 -38.03 -4.69
C ASN A 529 2.39 -38.29 -4.10
N ARG A 530 3.36 -37.39 -4.36
CA ARG A 530 4.66 -37.41 -3.68
C ARG A 530 4.51 -37.13 -2.18
N ALA A 531 3.68 -36.15 -1.83
CA ALA A 531 3.36 -35.81 -0.45
C ALA A 531 2.74 -36.99 0.28
N HIS A 532 1.79 -37.74 -0.29
CA HIS A 532 1.22 -38.91 0.38
C HIS A 532 2.25 -40.00 0.72
N LYS A 533 3.18 -40.28 -0.19
CA LYS A 533 4.23 -41.28 0.04
C LYS A 533 5.24 -40.78 1.07
N SER A 534 5.68 -39.52 0.95
CA SER A 534 6.54 -38.87 1.94
C SER A 534 5.87 -38.74 3.31
N ILE A 535 4.57 -38.42 3.39
CA ILE A 535 3.80 -38.32 4.64
C ILE A 535 3.75 -39.67 5.35
N THR A 536 3.59 -40.77 4.62
CA THR A 536 3.56 -42.11 5.22
C THR A 536 4.91 -42.45 5.86
N ASP A 537 6.02 -42.19 5.15
CA ASP A 537 7.37 -42.39 5.70
C ASP A 537 7.69 -41.39 6.84
N LEU A 538 7.18 -40.16 6.77
CA LEU A 538 7.29 -39.12 7.82
C LEU A 538 6.53 -39.46 9.10
N ILE A 539 5.41 -40.18 9.01
CA ILE A 539 4.61 -40.62 10.16
C ILE A 539 5.28 -41.81 10.86
N VAL A 540 5.96 -42.67 10.10
CA VAL A 540 6.51 -43.92 10.64
C VAL A 540 7.94 -43.74 11.15
N TYR A 541 8.75 -42.89 10.52
CA TYR A 541 10.17 -42.68 10.85
C TYR A 541 10.48 -41.21 11.17
N ASP A 542 11.42 -41.00 12.08
CA ASP A 542 12.02 -39.71 12.33
C ASP A 542 13.05 -39.37 11.24
N GLN A 543 12.87 -38.24 10.55
CA GLN A 543 13.71 -37.89 9.39
C GLN A 543 15.14 -37.51 9.77
N LEU A 544 15.33 -37.04 11.00
CA LEU A 544 16.65 -36.62 11.45
C LEU A 544 17.53 -37.83 11.80
N THR A 545 16.97 -38.77 12.56
CA THR A 545 17.71 -39.90 13.13
C THR A 545 17.52 -41.21 12.37
N GLY A 546 16.51 -41.32 11.51
CA GLY A 546 16.14 -42.56 10.83
C GLY A 546 15.48 -43.60 11.74
N LEU A 547 15.32 -43.30 13.03
CA LEU A 547 14.67 -44.19 13.99
C LEU A 547 13.15 -44.26 13.76
N PRO A 548 12.49 -45.37 14.11
CA PRO A 548 11.04 -45.42 14.23
C PRO A 548 10.50 -44.31 15.11
N ARG A 549 9.29 -43.82 14.81
CA ARG A 549 8.50 -43.01 15.75
C ARG A 549 7.76 -43.90 16.76
N LEU A 550 7.28 -43.28 17.84
CA LEU A 550 6.59 -43.95 18.95
C LEU A 550 5.50 -44.94 18.49
N MET A 551 4.66 -44.56 17.52
CA MET A 551 3.58 -45.43 17.04
C MET A 551 4.11 -46.76 16.48
N ARG A 552 5.16 -46.71 15.65
CA ARG A 552 5.76 -47.91 15.04
C ARG A 552 6.49 -48.75 16.08
N PHE A 553 7.14 -48.11 17.04
CA PHE A 553 7.77 -48.75 18.18
C PHE A 553 6.76 -49.49 19.06
N ALA A 554 5.68 -48.82 19.47
CA ALA A 554 4.63 -49.41 20.30
C ALA A 554 3.97 -50.60 19.60
N GLU A 555 3.69 -50.49 18.28
CA GLU A 555 3.19 -51.61 17.48
C GLU A 555 4.16 -52.80 17.48
N THR A 556 5.46 -52.54 17.29
CA THR A 556 6.49 -53.58 17.22
C THR A 556 6.69 -54.26 18.59
N ALA A 557 6.81 -53.46 19.66
CA ALA A 557 6.96 -53.93 21.03
C ALA A 557 5.72 -54.71 21.51
N THR A 558 4.50 -54.25 21.17
CA THR A 558 3.25 -54.93 21.54
C THR A 558 3.12 -56.27 20.81
N LYS A 559 3.45 -56.32 19.51
CA LYS A 559 3.49 -57.59 18.76
C LYS A 559 4.49 -58.56 19.35
N ARG A 560 5.62 -58.07 19.85
CA ARG A 560 6.65 -58.90 20.48
C ARG A 560 6.19 -59.42 21.84
N LEU A 561 5.66 -58.54 22.69
CA LEU A 561 5.11 -58.87 24.00
C LEU A 561 3.99 -59.92 23.91
N ASN A 562 3.12 -59.84 22.90
CA ASN A 562 2.00 -60.77 22.71
C ASN A 562 2.40 -62.13 22.07
N ARG A 563 3.57 -62.22 21.43
CA ARG A 563 4.02 -63.43 20.71
C ARG A 563 4.79 -64.42 21.59
N GLU A 564 5.37 -63.96 22.70
CA GLU A 564 6.18 -64.82 23.57
C GLU A 564 5.39 -65.26 24.81
N SER A 565 5.35 -66.57 25.07
CA SER A 565 4.65 -67.17 26.20
C SER A 565 5.58 -67.85 27.22
N GLY A 566 6.86 -67.47 27.32
CA GLY A 566 7.71 -67.98 28.40
C GLY A 566 9.18 -67.51 28.39
N ASN A 567 9.69 -67.20 29.58
CA ASN A 567 11.08 -66.95 30.01
C ASN A 567 11.83 -65.66 29.63
N ILE A 568 11.36 -64.84 28.69
CA ILE A 568 12.00 -63.53 28.42
C ILE A 568 11.16 -62.42 29.08
N ARG A 569 11.79 -61.62 29.95
CA ARG A 569 11.19 -60.38 30.46
C ARG A 569 11.65 -59.21 29.61
N TYR A 570 10.90 -58.13 29.63
CA TYR A 570 11.24 -56.93 28.89
C TYR A 570 11.39 -55.74 29.83
N GLY A 571 12.29 -54.83 29.50
CA GLY A 571 12.43 -53.54 30.17
C GLY A 571 12.21 -52.40 29.19
N VAL A 572 11.62 -51.31 29.67
CA VAL A 572 11.53 -50.05 28.94
C VAL A 572 12.48 -49.05 29.58
N VAL A 573 13.26 -48.39 28.74
CA VAL A 573 14.17 -47.31 29.16
C VAL A 573 13.76 -46.05 28.44
N TYR A 574 13.46 -45.00 29.20
CA TYR A 574 13.11 -43.68 28.69
C TYR A 574 14.30 -42.75 28.91
N ILE A 575 14.84 -42.16 27.85
CA ILE A 575 16.08 -41.39 27.86
C ILE A 575 15.79 -39.97 27.41
N ASN A 576 16.26 -38.98 28.17
CA ASN A 576 16.23 -37.56 27.81
C ASN A 576 17.65 -36.98 27.82
N ILE A 577 18.04 -36.19 26.81
CA ILE A 577 19.31 -35.44 26.82
C ILE A 577 19.13 -34.20 27.71
N ASN A 578 19.91 -34.08 28.78
CA ASN A 578 19.78 -32.93 29.67
C ASN A 578 20.21 -31.64 28.97
N ASN A 579 19.51 -30.54 29.25
CA ASN A 579 19.80 -29.21 28.72
C ASN A 579 19.89 -29.14 27.19
N PHE A 580 19.18 -30.02 26.45
CA PHE A 580 19.27 -30.04 24.99
C PHE A 580 18.85 -28.71 24.32
N LYS A 581 17.86 -28.01 24.90
CA LYS A 581 17.48 -26.68 24.44
C LYS A 581 18.67 -25.70 24.53
N TYR A 582 19.34 -25.68 25.67
CA TYR A 582 20.52 -24.84 25.90
C TYR A 582 21.68 -25.23 24.96
N ILE A 583 21.84 -26.53 24.68
CA ILE A 583 22.80 -27.00 23.67
C ILE A 583 22.47 -26.36 22.31
N ASN A 584 21.20 -26.35 21.88
CA ASN A 584 20.80 -25.70 20.61
C ASN A 584 20.93 -24.17 20.62
N ASP A 585 20.79 -23.55 21.80
CA ASP A 585 20.89 -22.09 21.96
C ASP A 585 22.36 -21.63 21.90
N ILE A 586 23.30 -22.42 22.45
CA ILE A 586 24.75 -22.14 22.39
C ILE A 586 25.38 -22.61 21.08
N HIS A 587 25.11 -23.87 20.74
CA HIS A 587 25.61 -24.52 19.54
C HIS A 587 24.42 -24.60 18.61
N ASP A 588 24.50 -23.94 17.46
CA ASP A 588 23.42 -23.91 16.47
C ASP A 588 22.66 -25.25 16.32
N PHE A 589 21.40 -25.16 15.87
CA PHE A 589 20.56 -26.35 15.68
C PHE A 589 21.22 -27.46 14.85
N SER A 590 22.19 -27.12 13.98
CA SER A 590 22.98 -28.09 13.21
C SER A 590 23.81 -29.01 14.10
N LYS A 591 24.47 -28.47 15.13
CA LYS A 591 25.24 -29.24 16.11
C LYS A 591 24.36 -30.08 17.03
N GLY A 592 23.21 -29.57 17.43
CA GLY A 592 22.19 -30.34 18.14
C GLY A 592 21.68 -31.53 17.31
N ASP A 593 21.44 -31.31 16.01
CA ASP A 593 21.06 -32.34 15.06
C ASP A 593 22.15 -33.41 14.88
N GLU A 594 23.42 -33.00 14.82
CA GLU A 594 24.57 -33.90 14.78
C GLU A 594 24.64 -34.77 16.05
N LEU A 595 24.44 -34.18 17.22
CA LEU A 595 24.36 -34.90 18.49
C LEU A 595 23.23 -35.92 18.48
N LEU A 596 22.03 -35.54 18.05
CA LEU A 596 20.87 -36.45 17.98
C LEU A 596 21.12 -37.64 17.05
N ARG A 597 21.74 -37.42 15.89
CA ARG A 597 22.14 -38.51 14.97
C ARG A 597 23.18 -39.44 15.61
N ALA A 598 24.17 -38.88 16.31
CA ALA A 598 25.19 -39.67 16.99
C ALA A 598 24.59 -40.53 18.11
N VAL A 599 23.68 -39.97 18.91
CA VAL A 599 22.94 -40.70 19.94
C VAL A 599 22.11 -41.81 19.32
N ALA A 600 21.32 -41.51 18.28
CA ALA A 600 20.52 -42.50 17.58
C ALA A 600 21.34 -43.66 17.02
N ASN A 601 22.51 -43.37 16.43
CA ASN A 601 23.41 -44.39 15.90
C ASN A 601 23.96 -45.29 17.02
N ARG A 602 24.40 -44.71 18.15
CA ARG A 602 24.87 -45.49 19.31
C ARG A 602 23.77 -46.35 19.92
N LEU A 603 22.56 -45.80 20.06
CA LEU A 603 21.41 -46.55 20.57
C LEU A 603 21.02 -47.68 19.62
N THR A 604 21.02 -47.45 18.30
CA THR A 604 20.74 -48.50 17.31
C THR A 604 21.76 -49.63 17.38
N ALA A 605 23.05 -49.31 17.53
CA ALA A 605 24.11 -50.30 17.69
C ALA A 605 24.03 -51.08 19.02
N PHE A 606 23.37 -50.52 20.04
CA PHE A 606 23.16 -51.17 21.33
C PHE A 606 22.00 -52.18 21.32
N ILE A 607 21.04 -52.02 20.41
CA ILE A 607 19.83 -52.83 20.30
C ILE A 607 20.12 -54.18 19.62
N GLN A 608 19.58 -55.27 20.18
CA GLN A 608 19.68 -56.62 19.61
C GLN A 608 18.38 -57.00 18.89
N THR A 609 18.26 -56.59 17.63
CA THR A 609 17.02 -56.75 16.82
C THR A 609 16.55 -58.22 16.73
N GLU A 610 17.47 -59.18 16.75
CA GLU A 610 17.17 -60.62 16.73
C GLU A 610 16.39 -61.09 17.96
N GLN A 611 16.55 -60.41 19.10
CA GLN A 611 15.80 -60.67 20.33
C GLN A 611 14.43 -59.95 20.36
N GLY A 612 14.09 -59.22 19.30
CA GLY A 612 12.87 -58.42 19.21
C GLY A 612 12.96 -57.08 19.93
N GLU A 613 14.17 -56.61 20.19
CA GLU A 613 14.42 -55.28 20.75
C GLU A 613 14.19 -54.19 19.72
N THR A 614 13.82 -53.01 20.19
CA THR A 614 13.60 -51.87 19.31
C THR A 614 13.88 -50.56 20.05
N VAL A 615 14.12 -49.51 19.28
CA VAL A 615 14.35 -48.14 19.76
C VAL A 615 13.54 -47.18 18.91
N CYS A 616 13.01 -46.13 19.53
CA CYS A 616 12.43 -44.99 18.83
C CYS A 616 12.94 -43.66 19.35
N ARG A 617 12.78 -42.64 18.51
CA ARG A 617 12.74 -41.26 18.97
C ARG A 617 11.28 -40.87 19.16
N GLU A 618 10.92 -40.49 20.38
CA GLU A 618 9.55 -40.08 20.70
C GLU A 618 9.32 -38.64 20.25
N SER A 619 10.16 -37.73 20.72
CA SER A 619 10.11 -36.30 20.42
C SER A 619 11.43 -35.64 20.80
N ALA A 620 11.79 -34.54 20.14
CA ALA A 620 12.94 -33.68 20.49
C ALA A 620 14.21 -34.47 20.90
N ASP A 621 14.56 -34.46 22.18
CA ASP A 621 15.73 -35.04 22.82
C ASP A 621 15.45 -36.40 23.50
N ARG A 622 14.32 -37.03 23.19
CA ARG A 622 13.79 -38.20 23.89
C ARG A 622 13.81 -39.47 23.08
N PHE A 623 14.39 -40.50 23.67
CA PHE A 623 14.52 -41.83 23.09
C PHE A 623 13.93 -42.87 24.02
N ILE A 624 13.34 -43.91 23.43
CA ILE A 624 12.74 -45.02 24.18
C ILE A 624 13.30 -46.32 23.65
N LEU A 625 13.78 -47.17 24.55
CA LEU A 625 14.30 -48.49 24.22
C LEU A 625 13.37 -49.55 24.81
N PHE A 626 13.12 -50.60 24.04
CA PHE A 626 12.48 -51.83 24.46
C PHE A 626 13.52 -52.95 24.42
N LEU A 627 13.88 -53.44 25.61
CA LEU A 627 15.04 -54.29 25.82
C LEU A 627 14.61 -55.66 26.34
N ALA A 628 15.12 -56.74 25.74
CA ALA A 628 14.95 -58.08 26.28
C ALA A 628 15.89 -58.28 27.47
N SER A 629 15.41 -58.99 28.50
CA SER A 629 16.20 -59.34 29.66
C SER A 629 15.73 -60.65 30.30
N ALA A 630 16.67 -61.52 30.65
CA ALA A 630 16.37 -62.76 31.37
C ALA A 630 16.04 -62.51 32.86
N SER A 631 16.49 -61.40 33.44
CA SER A 631 16.28 -61.05 34.86
C SER A 631 16.46 -59.56 35.12
N GLU A 632 16.07 -59.08 36.31
CA GLU A 632 16.36 -57.70 36.75
C GLU A 632 17.87 -57.43 36.82
N GLN A 633 18.66 -58.41 37.27
CA GLN A 633 20.11 -58.31 37.36
C GLN A 633 20.77 -58.18 35.98
N ALA A 634 20.25 -58.92 34.99
CA ALA A 634 20.70 -58.79 33.61
C ALA A 634 20.37 -57.41 33.01
N LEU A 635 19.19 -56.85 33.33
CA LEU A 635 18.83 -55.50 32.90
C LEU A 635 19.72 -54.44 33.56
N LYS A 636 20.01 -54.58 34.87
CA LYS A 636 20.98 -53.71 35.58
C LYS A 636 22.35 -53.72 34.91
N LYS A 637 22.86 -54.90 34.53
CA LYS A 637 24.13 -55.02 33.79
C LYS A 637 24.06 -54.30 32.44
N ARG A 638 22.94 -54.41 31.72
CA ARG A 638 22.72 -53.66 30.47
C ARG A 638 22.65 -52.15 30.68
N MET A 639 22.14 -51.66 31.81
CA MET A 639 22.15 -50.22 32.12
C MET A 639 23.57 -49.69 32.33
N VAL A 640 24.46 -50.48 32.92
CA VAL A 640 25.90 -50.12 33.00
C VAL A 640 26.51 -50.00 31.60
N SER A 641 26.24 -50.98 30.72
CA SER A 641 26.70 -50.92 29.32
C SER A 641 26.09 -49.76 28.54
N LEU A 642 24.81 -49.45 28.79
CA LEU A 642 24.14 -48.30 28.18
C LEU A 642 24.73 -46.97 28.67
N ASN A 643 25.07 -46.85 29.95
CA ASN A 643 25.75 -45.66 30.47
C ASN A 643 27.11 -45.44 29.80
N ALA A 644 27.90 -46.51 29.61
CA ALA A 644 29.15 -46.45 28.85
C ALA A 644 28.89 -46.06 27.38
N ALA A 645 27.87 -46.65 26.74
CA ALA A 645 27.47 -46.28 25.39
C ALA A 645 26.99 -44.83 25.28
N LEU A 646 26.47 -44.24 26.35
CA LEU A 646 26.03 -42.84 26.42
C LEU A 646 27.14 -41.86 26.87
N SER A 647 28.39 -42.31 26.92
CA SER A 647 29.54 -41.46 27.25
C SER A 647 30.21 -40.87 26.00
N ASP A 648 31.01 -39.83 26.16
CA ASP A 648 31.89 -39.24 25.12
C ASP A 648 31.20 -38.48 23.97
N PHE A 649 29.95 -38.03 24.14
CA PHE A 649 29.32 -37.17 23.13
C PHE A 649 29.82 -35.72 23.13
N GLY A 650 30.54 -35.30 24.19
CA GLY A 650 31.00 -33.92 24.32
C GLY A 650 31.98 -33.46 23.23
N GLN A 651 32.70 -34.38 22.57
CA GLN A 651 33.60 -34.04 21.46
C GLN A 651 32.86 -33.41 20.27
N ILE A 652 31.58 -33.77 20.06
CA ILE A 652 30.75 -33.23 18.97
C ILE A 652 30.48 -31.72 19.18
N LEU A 653 30.44 -31.30 20.44
CA LEU A 653 30.14 -29.94 20.89
C LEU A 653 31.39 -29.20 21.41
N GLY A 654 32.60 -29.62 21.01
CA GLY A 654 33.83 -28.94 21.43
C GLY A 654 34.18 -29.12 22.92
N ASN A 655 33.99 -30.34 23.44
CA ASN A 655 34.16 -30.75 24.84
C ASN A 655 33.10 -30.23 25.83
N TYR A 656 31.95 -29.76 25.34
CA TYR A 656 30.81 -29.48 26.22
C TYR A 656 30.25 -30.80 26.80
N PRO A 657 30.04 -30.92 28.12
CA PRO A 657 29.56 -32.15 28.73
C PRO A 657 28.09 -32.43 28.36
N VAL A 658 27.84 -33.55 27.68
CA VAL A 658 26.48 -34.04 27.40
C VAL A 658 26.11 -35.09 28.43
N THR A 659 24.99 -34.88 29.12
CA THR A 659 24.49 -35.81 30.14
C THR A 659 23.07 -36.26 29.82
N PHE A 660 22.69 -37.43 30.33
CA PHE A 660 21.41 -38.07 30.06
C PHE A 660 20.67 -38.37 31.35
N SER A 661 19.35 -38.17 31.33
CA SER A 661 18.45 -38.67 32.36
C SER A 661 17.68 -39.86 31.83
N CYS A 662 17.85 -41.01 32.47
CA CYS A 662 17.30 -42.28 32.06
C CYS A 662 16.36 -42.83 33.14
N GLY A 663 15.11 -43.12 32.77
CA GLY A 663 14.15 -43.82 33.61
C GLY A 663 13.99 -45.26 33.17
N VAL A 664 13.99 -46.20 34.11
CA VAL A 664 13.99 -47.63 33.83
C VAL A 664 12.77 -48.28 34.49
N TYR A 665 12.00 -49.03 33.70
CA TYR A 665 10.89 -49.86 34.17
C TYR A 665 11.04 -51.29 33.68
N LEU A 666 10.92 -52.25 34.59
CA LEU A 666 10.89 -53.69 34.27
C LEU A 666 9.43 -54.13 34.15
N LEU A 667 9.03 -54.64 32.97
CA LEU A 667 7.66 -55.07 32.74
C LEU A 667 7.28 -56.23 33.66
N GLN A 668 6.11 -56.12 34.26
CA GLN A 668 5.46 -57.16 35.04
C GLN A 668 4.44 -57.92 34.20
N ASN A 669 3.98 -59.07 34.70
CA ASN A 669 2.94 -59.85 34.02
C ASN A 669 1.65 -59.02 33.91
N ARG A 670 1.13 -58.88 32.68
CA ARG A 670 -0.09 -58.13 32.29
C ARG A 670 0.10 -56.63 32.03
N ASP A 671 1.31 -56.10 32.07
CA ASP A 671 1.55 -54.71 31.68
C ASP A 671 1.31 -54.49 30.18
N THR A 672 0.78 -53.31 29.83
CA THR A 672 0.77 -52.84 28.43
C THR A 672 2.05 -52.05 28.15
N ILE A 673 2.47 -52.01 26.88
CA ILE A 673 3.63 -51.20 26.46
C ILE A 673 3.42 -49.72 26.82
N ASP A 674 2.22 -49.19 26.61
CA ASP A 674 1.92 -47.80 26.93
C ASP A 674 2.05 -47.48 28.43
N ALA A 675 1.61 -48.40 29.31
CA ALA A 675 1.79 -48.25 30.76
C ALA A 675 3.28 -48.28 31.14
N ALA A 676 4.04 -49.22 30.58
CA ALA A 676 5.48 -49.35 30.83
C ALA A 676 6.29 -48.11 30.39
N ILE A 677 5.94 -47.51 29.24
CA ILE A 677 6.54 -46.26 28.76
C ILE A 677 6.27 -45.13 29.76
N ASN A 678 5.03 -45.01 30.25
CA ASN A 678 4.69 -43.98 31.23
C ASN A 678 5.43 -44.13 32.56
N TYR A 679 5.57 -45.36 33.07
CA TYR A 679 6.34 -45.60 34.30
C TYR A 679 7.83 -45.29 34.14
N ALA A 680 8.43 -45.69 33.01
CA ALA A 680 9.82 -45.32 32.70
C ALA A 680 9.98 -43.80 32.58
N HIS A 681 9.02 -43.10 31.95
CA HIS A 681 9.01 -41.64 31.86
C HIS A 681 8.90 -40.98 33.25
N TYR A 682 8.00 -41.46 34.13
CA TYR A 682 7.90 -40.95 35.50
C TYR A 682 9.20 -41.11 36.28
N ALA A 683 9.87 -42.26 36.14
CA ALA A 683 11.17 -42.47 36.75
C ALA A 683 12.22 -41.48 36.22
N GLN A 684 12.23 -41.24 34.91
CA GLN A 684 13.17 -40.32 34.27
C GLN A 684 13.04 -38.88 34.81
N ILE A 685 11.82 -38.37 34.96
CA ILE A 685 11.58 -36.99 35.43
C ILE A 685 11.69 -36.82 36.95
N SER A 686 11.70 -37.92 37.72
CA SER A 686 11.68 -37.88 39.19
C SER A 686 12.98 -37.41 39.84
N LYS A 687 14.11 -37.63 39.16
CA LYS A 687 15.45 -37.21 39.58
C LYS A 687 16.18 -36.67 38.36
N ASN A 688 16.04 -35.37 38.11
CA ASN A 688 16.81 -34.70 37.06
C ASN A 688 17.99 -33.98 37.70
N LYS A 689 19.19 -34.53 37.52
CA LYS A 689 20.45 -33.84 37.84
C LYS A 689 21.23 -33.68 36.55
N ALA A 690 21.32 -32.44 36.06
CA ALA A 690 21.96 -32.14 34.79
C ALA A 690 23.49 -32.37 34.78
N SER A 691 24.12 -32.55 35.95
CA SER A 691 25.58 -32.64 36.07
C SER A 691 26.19 -33.99 35.68
N TYR A 692 25.42 -35.09 35.64
CA TYR A 692 25.91 -36.42 35.27
C TYR A 692 24.79 -37.33 34.77
N ASN A 693 25.14 -38.45 34.13
CA ASN A 693 24.14 -39.42 33.65
C ASN A 693 23.39 -40.05 34.83
N THR A 694 22.07 -39.95 34.84
CA THR A 694 21.24 -40.52 35.90
C THR A 694 20.43 -41.70 35.38
N PHE A 695 20.43 -42.80 36.13
CA PHE A 695 19.57 -43.96 35.86
C PHE A 695 18.67 -44.15 37.07
N THR A 696 17.40 -43.81 36.91
CA THR A 696 16.40 -43.89 37.97
C THR A 696 15.46 -45.05 37.69
N TRP A 697 15.42 -45.98 38.63
CA TRP A 697 14.47 -47.09 38.58
C TRP A 697 13.12 -46.59 39.06
N PHE A 698 12.07 -47.00 38.36
CA PHE A 698 10.72 -46.74 38.80
C PHE A 698 10.44 -47.45 40.13
N ASP A 699 9.89 -46.71 41.08
CA ASP A 699 9.29 -47.20 42.31
C ASP A 699 7.92 -46.52 42.52
N ASP A 700 7.08 -47.10 43.37
CA ASP A 700 5.74 -46.57 43.62
C ASP A 700 5.77 -45.21 44.34
N ALA A 701 6.86 -44.87 45.04
CA ALA A 701 7.00 -43.58 45.73
C ALA A 701 7.13 -42.40 44.75
N ILE A 702 7.68 -42.61 43.56
CA ILE A 702 7.73 -41.62 42.48
C ILE A 702 6.31 -41.23 42.04
N VAL A 703 5.41 -42.22 41.93
CA VAL A 703 4.00 -41.95 41.57
C VAL A 703 3.31 -41.15 42.66
N GLU A 704 3.54 -41.46 43.93
CA GLU A 704 2.97 -40.70 45.05
C GLU A 704 3.43 -39.25 45.06
N ARG A 705 4.72 -38.97 44.83
CA ARG A 705 5.20 -37.59 44.73
C ARG A 705 4.58 -36.82 43.56
N ILE A 706 4.39 -37.46 42.41
CA ILE A 706 3.69 -36.86 41.27
C ILE A 706 2.22 -36.59 41.65
N ARG A 707 1.57 -37.49 42.38
CA ARG A 707 0.20 -37.29 42.90
C ARG A 707 0.14 -36.12 43.88
N GLU A 708 1.10 -35.98 44.79
CA GLU A 708 1.19 -34.87 45.74
C GLU A 708 1.37 -33.53 45.04
N ASN A 709 2.28 -33.42 44.07
CA ASN A 709 2.46 -32.20 43.30
C ASN A 709 1.18 -31.82 42.55
N ARG A 710 0.51 -32.81 41.94
CA ARG A 710 -0.80 -32.58 41.30
C ARG A 710 -1.85 -32.08 42.28
N LYS A 711 -1.87 -32.57 43.53
CA LYS A 711 -2.79 -32.06 44.57
C LYS A 711 -2.50 -30.59 44.86
N ILE A 712 -1.23 -30.21 45.01
CA ILE A 712 -0.83 -28.81 45.22
C ILE A 712 -1.25 -27.94 44.02
N GLU A 713 -0.98 -28.38 42.78
CA GLU A 713 -1.38 -27.68 41.55
C GLU A 713 -2.90 -27.54 41.42
N GLN A 714 -3.67 -28.53 41.86
CA GLN A 714 -5.14 -28.45 41.85
C GLN A 714 -5.68 -27.43 42.86
N LEU A 715 -4.99 -27.23 43.99
CA LEU A 715 -5.43 -26.32 45.04
C LEU A 715 -4.93 -24.88 44.85
N MET A 716 -3.86 -24.66 44.11
CA MET A 716 -3.14 -23.37 44.06
C MET A 716 -4.03 -22.18 43.66
N ASP A 717 -4.86 -22.34 42.61
CA ASP A 717 -5.72 -21.26 42.11
C ASP A 717 -6.83 -20.93 43.11
N GLY A 718 -7.46 -21.97 43.69
CA GLY A 718 -8.49 -21.81 44.71
C GLY A 718 -7.93 -21.18 45.99
N ALA A 719 -6.72 -21.56 46.39
CA ALA A 719 -6.03 -21.02 47.55
C ALA A 719 -5.71 -19.52 47.37
N LEU A 720 -5.26 -19.11 46.18
CA LEU A 720 -5.01 -17.69 45.89
C LEU A 720 -6.31 -16.88 45.88
N ALA A 721 -7.36 -17.39 45.23
CA ALA A 721 -8.66 -16.72 45.17
C ALA A 721 -9.34 -16.58 46.56
N SER A 722 -9.13 -17.56 47.45
CA SER A 722 -9.65 -17.54 48.82
C SER A 722 -8.73 -16.83 49.83
N GLY A 723 -7.63 -16.25 49.37
CA GLY A 723 -6.71 -15.48 50.21
C GLY A 723 -5.94 -16.30 51.25
N GLN A 724 -5.72 -17.58 50.99
CA GLN A 724 -4.98 -18.51 51.87
C GLN A 724 -3.47 -18.24 51.91
N PHE A 725 -2.95 -17.55 50.89
CA PHE A 725 -1.58 -17.05 50.91
C PHE A 725 -1.56 -15.72 51.66
N VAL A 726 -0.72 -15.61 52.67
CA VAL A 726 -0.61 -14.43 53.52
C VAL A 726 0.85 -14.03 53.73
N PRO A 727 1.16 -12.72 53.81
CA PRO A 727 2.50 -12.26 54.15
C PRO A 727 2.73 -12.37 55.65
N TYR A 728 3.82 -13.02 56.04
CA TYR A 728 4.41 -12.94 57.37
C TYR A 728 5.58 -11.97 57.30
N PHE A 729 5.83 -11.22 58.36
CA PHE A 729 6.82 -10.16 58.38
C PHE A 729 7.99 -10.52 59.29
N GLN A 730 9.21 -10.32 58.79
CA GLN A 730 10.42 -10.45 59.60
C GLN A 730 11.14 -9.09 59.68
N PRO A 731 11.50 -8.60 60.88
CA PRO A 731 12.10 -7.28 61.03
C PRO A 731 13.54 -7.24 60.54
N LYS A 732 13.89 -6.12 59.88
CA LYS A 732 15.26 -5.72 59.56
C LYS A 732 15.69 -4.68 60.59
N VAL A 733 16.75 -4.96 61.34
CA VAL A 733 17.14 -4.18 62.52
C VAL A 733 18.50 -3.51 62.29
N ASN A 734 18.61 -2.22 62.63
CA ASN A 734 19.90 -1.57 62.76
C ASN A 734 20.55 -2.05 64.06
N MET A 735 21.64 -2.78 63.94
CA MET A 735 22.30 -3.40 65.09
C MET A 735 22.91 -2.37 66.05
N GLN A 736 23.25 -1.16 65.59
CA GLN A 736 23.82 -0.11 66.44
C GLN A 736 22.76 0.52 67.35
N THR A 737 21.60 0.87 66.80
CA THR A 737 20.52 1.54 67.56
C THR A 737 19.54 0.55 68.18
N GLY A 738 19.46 -0.68 67.66
CA GLY A 738 18.45 -1.67 68.01
C GLY A 738 17.06 -1.38 67.42
N GLU A 739 16.95 -0.36 66.56
CA GLU A 739 15.68 0.05 65.97
C GLU A 739 15.40 -0.70 64.66
N VAL A 740 14.11 -0.89 64.38
CA VAL A 740 13.65 -1.47 63.13
C VAL A 740 13.77 -0.43 62.02
N VAL A 741 14.43 -0.83 60.94
CA VAL A 741 14.63 0.01 59.75
C VAL A 741 13.84 -0.47 58.54
N GLY A 742 13.25 -1.67 58.61
CA GLY A 742 12.47 -2.28 57.54
C GLY A 742 11.92 -3.64 57.94
N ALA A 743 11.24 -4.31 57.01
CA ALA A 743 10.79 -5.68 57.18
C ALA A 743 10.84 -6.45 55.87
N GLU A 744 10.90 -7.78 55.92
CA GLU A 744 10.71 -8.65 54.76
C GLU A 744 9.36 -9.35 54.83
N ALA A 745 8.63 -9.34 53.71
CA ALA A 745 7.37 -10.04 53.53
C ALA A 745 7.61 -11.45 52.97
N LEU A 746 7.34 -12.45 53.80
CA LEU A 746 7.55 -13.87 53.52
C LEU A 746 6.22 -14.60 53.37
N THR A 747 6.03 -15.26 52.24
CA THR A 747 4.78 -15.96 51.93
C THR A 747 4.56 -17.17 52.84
N ARG A 748 3.34 -17.30 53.39
CA ARG A 748 2.86 -18.50 54.08
C ARG A 748 1.55 -18.97 53.48
N TRP A 749 1.40 -20.28 53.33
CA TRP A 749 0.17 -20.89 52.84
C TRP A 749 -0.59 -21.53 54.00
N LEU A 750 -1.69 -20.86 54.40
CA LEU A 750 -2.57 -21.30 55.47
C LEU A 750 -3.78 -22.00 54.87
N VAL A 751 -3.81 -23.33 54.97
CA VAL A 751 -4.96 -24.13 54.51
C VAL A 751 -5.94 -24.29 55.69
N PRO A 752 -7.21 -23.87 55.55
CA PRO A 752 -8.18 -23.97 56.62
C PRO A 752 -8.35 -25.42 57.12
N GLY A 753 -8.21 -25.64 58.42
CA GLY A 753 -8.40 -26.96 59.05
C GLY A 753 -7.23 -27.93 58.91
N SER A 754 -6.08 -27.50 58.37
CA SER A 754 -4.85 -28.30 58.34
C SER A 754 -3.63 -27.49 58.77
N GLU A 755 -2.49 -28.16 58.94
CA GLU A 755 -1.23 -27.48 59.19
C GLU A 755 -0.83 -26.58 57.99
N PRO A 756 -0.11 -25.47 58.23
CA PRO A 756 0.43 -24.64 57.16
C PRO A 756 1.31 -25.44 56.21
N VAL A 757 1.16 -25.20 54.90
CA VAL A 757 2.03 -25.87 53.91
C VAL A 757 3.40 -25.19 53.92
N PRO A 758 4.50 -25.93 54.14
CA PRO A 758 5.84 -25.34 54.15
C PRO A 758 6.21 -24.73 52.79
N PRO A 759 6.82 -23.53 52.75
CA PRO A 759 7.29 -22.89 51.50
C PRO A 759 8.10 -23.81 50.59
N ASP A 760 9.03 -24.59 51.15
CA ASP A 760 9.90 -25.52 50.41
C ASP A 760 9.15 -26.59 49.62
N ARG A 761 7.88 -26.87 49.96
CA ARG A 761 7.05 -27.82 49.22
C ARG A 761 6.37 -27.23 48.00
N PHE A 762 6.05 -25.93 48.02
CA PHE A 762 5.22 -25.32 46.97
C PHE A 762 5.96 -24.25 46.17
N ILE A 763 6.90 -23.50 46.75
CA ILE A 763 7.65 -22.46 46.03
C ILE A 763 8.42 -23.06 44.84
N PRO A 764 9.21 -24.15 44.97
CA PRO A 764 9.93 -24.73 43.82
C PRO A 764 8.99 -25.26 42.73
N LEU A 765 7.80 -25.74 43.13
CA LEU A 765 6.77 -26.20 42.20
C LEU A 765 6.14 -25.03 41.44
N PHE A 766 5.86 -23.93 42.15
CA PHE A 766 5.28 -22.70 41.60
C PHE A 766 6.25 -21.93 40.70
N GLU A 767 7.56 -22.01 40.97
CA GLU A 767 8.58 -21.53 40.05
C GLU A 767 8.60 -22.39 38.78
N LYS A 768 8.55 -23.72 38.91
CA LYS A 768 8.54 -24.63 37.77
C LYS A 768 7.32 -24.46 36.86
N ASN A 769 6.16 -24.13 37.41
CA ASN A 769 4.92 -23.94 36.66
C ASN A 769 4.55 -22.46 36.42
N ASN A 770 5.43 -21.52 36.79
CA ASN A 770 5.26 -20.06 36.71
C ASN A 770 4.10 -19.47 37.54
N PHE A 771 3.45 -20.25 38.40
CA PHE A 771 2.44 -19.73 39.32
C PHE A 771 3.03 -18.73 40.32
N ILE A 772 4.34 -18.82 40.59
CA ILE A 772 5.06 -17.90 41.47
C ILE A 772 4.84 -16.43 41.07
N ILE A 773 4.71 -16.15 39.76
CA ILE A 773 4.49 -14.79 39.25
C ILE A 773 3.20 -14.16 39.81
N ARG A 774 2.14 -14.96 39.88
CA ARG A 774 0.84 -14.51 40.38
C ARG A 774 0.86 -14.40 41.90
N LEU A 775 1.58 -15.30 42.56
CA LEU A 775 1.70 -15.32 44.01
C LEU A 775 2.48 -14.09 44.51
N ASP A 776 3.64 -13.81 43.93
CA ASP A 776 4.50 -12.69 44.32
C ASP A 776 3.78 -11.34 44.12
N LEU A 777 3.11 -11.14 42.97
CA LEU A 777 2.30 -9.93 42.74
C LEU A 777 1.14 -9.79 43.73
N TYR A 778 0.50 -10.90 44.09
CA TYR A 778 -0.59 -10.90 45.06
C TYR A 778 -0.08 -10.54 46.46
N ILE A 779 1.07 -11.11 46.87
CA ILE A 779 1.72 -10.80 48.15
C ILE A 779 2.19 -9.34 48.16
N PHE A 780 2.78 -8.84 47.09
CA PHE A 780 3.17 -7.44 46.92
C PHE A 780 1.96 -6.48 47.05
N GLU A 781 0.83 -6.81 46.41
CA GLU A 781 -0.40 -6.04 46.55
C GLU A 781 -0.94 -6.05 47.99
N LYS A 782 -0.88 -7.20 48.68
CA LYS A 782 -1.22 -7.28 50.11
C LYS A 782 -0.30 -6.44 50.99
N THR A 783 1.00 -6.42 50.70
CA THR A 783 1.97 -5.57 51.39
C THR A 783 1.64 -4.09 51.17
N CYS A 784 1.33 -3.67 49.94
CA CYS A 784 0.91 -2.30 49.65
C CYS A 784 -0.37 -1.92 50.41
N HIS A 785 -1.35 -2.82 50.48
CA HIS A 785 -2.57 -2.60 51.25
C HIS A 785 -2.27 -2.40 52.75
N ILE A 786 -1.40 -3.22 53.33
CA ILE A 786 -0.99 -3.13 54.73
C ILE A 786 -0.26 -1.79 55.00
N LEU A 787 0.69 -1.40 54.15
CA LEU A 787 1.40 -0.13 54.26
C LEU A 787 0.45 1.07 54.20
N LYS A 788 -0.53 1.03 53.30
CA LYS A 788 -1.57 2.06 53.22
C LYS A 788 -2.34 2.18 54.53
N SER A 789 -2.79 1.07 55.12
CA SER A 789 -3.52 1.07 56.40
C SER A 789 -2.70 1.72 57.51
N LEU A 790 -1.40 1.40 57.59
CA LEU A 790 -0.50 1.99 58.58
C LEU A 790 -0.35 3.50 58.41
N MET A 791 -0.24 3.98 57.16
CA MET A 791 -0.16 5.41 56.86
C MET A 791 -1.46 6.15 57.22
N GLU A 792 -2.62 5.54 56.98
CA GLU A 792 -3.93 6.09 57.36
C GLU A 792 -4.12 6.12 58.90
N GLU A 793 -3.52 5.17 59.62
CA GLU A 793 -3.49 5.12 61.09
C GLU A 793 -2.44 6.06 61.73
N GLY A 794 -1.64 6.78 60.94
CA GLY A 794 -0.59 7.68 61.45
C GLY A 794 0.59 6.98 62.12
N LYS A 795 0.74 5.67 61.91
CA LYS A 795 1.85 4.87 62.43
C LYS A 795 3.11 5.12 61.63
N ASN A 796 4.27 4.95 62.27
CA ASN A 796 5.54 5.04 61.57
C ASN A 796 5.67 3.88 60.58
N VAL A 797 6.03 4.17 59.33
CA VAL A 797 6.15 3.17 58.26
C VAL A 797 7.61 3.04 57.83
N PHE A 798 8.00 1.81 57.49
CA PHE A 798 9.36 1.48 57.06
C PHE A 798 9.31 0.77 55.70
N PRO A 799 10.42 0.74 54.96
CA PRO A 799 10.52 -0.08 53.75
C PRO A 799 10.23 -1.56 54.01
N VAL A 800 9.42 -2.16 53.13
CA VAL A 800 9.12 -3.59 53.16
C VAL A 800 9.66 -4.26 51.90
N SER A 801 10.48 -5.27 52.10
CA SER A 801 11.10 -6.08 51.05
C SER A 801 10.16 -7.19 50.61
N CYS A 802 9.98 -7.34 49.30
CA CYS A 802 9.17 -8.38 48.70
C CYS A 802 10.03 -9.18 47.72
N ASN A 803 9.99 -10.50 47.85
CA ASN A 803 10.72 -11.43 47.00
C ASN A 803 10.09 -11.52 45.61
N PHE A 804 10.93 -11.49 44.58
CA PHE A 804 10.53 -11.75 43.20
C PHE A 804 11.43 -12.81 42.56
N SER A 805 10.80 -13.90 42.12
CA SER A 805 11.50 -14.96 41.38
C SER A 805 12.05 -14.46 40.03
N HIS A 806 13.14 -15.07 39.55
CA HIS A 806 13.73 -14.80 38.23
C HIS A 806 12.70 -14.72 37.09
N ASN A 807 11.67 -15.58 37.14
CA ASN A 807 10.64 -15.69 36.12
C ASN A 807 9.88 -14.37 35.87
N HIS A 808 9.90 -13.42 36.81
CA HIS A 808 9.34 -12.09 36.63
C HIS A 808 10.08 -11.22 35.63
N PHE A 809 11.41 -11.35 35.56
CA PHE A 809 12.26 -10.43 34.79
C PHE A 809 12.24 -10.70 33.29
N ILE A 810 11.65 -11.82 32.88
CA ILE A 810 11.31 -12.12 31.49
C ILE A 810 10.17 -11.19 30.99
N ASP A 811 9.29 -10.72 31.90
CA ASP A 811 8.19 -9.81 31.56
C ASP A 811 8.64 -8.34 31.65
N HIS A 812 8.93 -7.73 30.50
CA HIS A 812 9.28 -6.31 30.42
C HIS A 812 8.19 -5.35 30.94
N SER A 813 6.96 -5.81 31.19
CA SER A 813 5.91 -4.97 31.78
C SER A 813 5.98 -4.91 33.32
N LEU A 814 6.82 -5.72 33.97
CA LEU A 814 6.90 -5.81 35.42
C LEU A 814 7.06 -4.46 36.12
N PRO A 815 8.02 -3.57 35.74
CA PRO A 815 8.18 -2.29 36.42
C PRO A 815 6.89 -1.45 36.41
N ALA A 816 6.21 -1.38 35.26
CA ALA A 816 4.96 -0.65 35.13
C ALA A 816 3.86 -1.23 36.02
N ARG A 817 3.75 -2.57 36.08
CA ARG A 817 2.74 -3.24 36.92
C ARG A 817 2.96 -2.98 38.41
N LEU A 818 4.20 -3.03 38.88
CA LEU A 818 4.52 -2.72 40.28
C LEU A 818 4.23 -1.26 40.62
N MET A 819 4.61 -0.32 39.75
CA MET A 819 4.27 1.09 39.89
C MET A 819 2.76 1.31 39.97
N ASP A 820 1.98 0.64 39.12
CA ASP A 820 0.53 0.78 39.10
C ASP A 820 -0.13 0.21 40.36
N ILE A 821 0.33 -0.94 40.87
CA ILE A 821 -0.13 -1.47 42.16
C ILE A 821 0.15 -0.45 43.27
N ALA A 822 1.39 0.02 43.40
CA ALA A 822 1.75 0.98 44.45
C ALA A 822 0.97 2.30 44.34
N ARG A 823 0.74 2.83 43.12
CA ARG A 823 -0.09 4.02 42.88
C ARG A 823 -1.55 3.80 43.30
N ARG A 824 -2.14 2.63 43.02
CA ARG A 824 -3.54 2.31 43.42
C ARG A 824 -3.73 2.43 44.92
N TYR A 825 -2.74 2.01 45.71
CA TYR A 825 -2.78 2.11 47.17
C TYR A 825 -2.15 3.39 47.73
N LYS A 826 -1.67 4.29 46.86
CA LYS A 826 -0.99 5.56 47.22
C LYS A 826 0.21 5.36 48.16
N VAL A 827 0.91 4.23 48.02
CA VAL A 827 2.11 3.94 48.80
C VAL A 827 3.31 4.60 48.11
N PRO A 828 4.11 5.42 48.82
CA PRO A 828 5.37 5.94 48.29
C PRO A 828 6.29 4.81 47.85
N PHE A 829 6.84 4.90 46.64
CA PHE A 829 7.70 3.83 46.08
C PHE A 829 8.93 3.54 46.94
N SER A 830 9.42 4.53 47.70
CA SER A 830 10.57 4.39 48.61
C SER A 830 10.34 3.46 49.80
N LEU A 831 9.08 3.10 50.09
CA LEU A 831 8.70 2.12 51.10
C LEU A 831 8.61 0.69 50.57
N LEU A 832 8.87 0.49 49.27
CA LEU A 832 8.78 -0.81 48.62
C LEU A 832 10.18 -1.19 48.13
N ASP A 833 10.67 -2.29 48.67
CA ASP A 833 11.98 -2.84 48.36
C ASP A 833 11.81 -4.14 47.58
N ILE A 834 12.41 -4.20 46.40
CA ILE A 834 12.27 -5.32 45.46
C ILE A 834 13.49 -6.20 45.60
N GLU A 835 13.27 -7.43 46.05
CA GLU A 835 14.31 -8.37 46.37
C GLU A 835 14.50 -9.41 45.27
N ILE A 836 15.73 -9.54 44.79
CA ILE A 836 16.14 -10.43 43.70
C ILE A 836 17.28 -11.32 44.16
N THR A 837 17.30 -12.60 43.78
CA THR A 837 18.42 -13.49 44.16
C THR A 837 19.59 -13.40 43.19
N GLU A 838 20.82 -13.65 43.67
CA GLU A 838 22.03 -13.67 42.83
C GLU A 838 21.91 -14.62 41.63
N THR A 839 21.33 -15.81 41.84
CA THR A 839 21.10 -16.79 40.77
C THR A 839 20.11 -16.27 39.71
N SER A 840 19.12 -15.47 40.13
CA SER A 840 18.17 -14.85 39.22
C SER A 840 18.84 -13.83 38.29
N VAL A 841 19.91 -13.19 38.74
CA VAL A 841 20.65 -12.23 37.93
C VAL A 841 21.50 -12.90 36.86
N ILE A 842 22.21 -13.97 37.22
CA ILE A 842 23.19 -14.63 36.32
C ILE A 842 22.51 -15.25 35.09
N ASN A 843 21.25 -15.66 35.22
CA ASN A 843 20.51 -16.32 34.14
C ASN A 843 20.08 -15.36 33.01
N ASP A 844 19.79 -14.09 33.30
CA ASP A 844 19.38 -13.08 32.30
C ASP A 844 19.73 -11.65 32.77
N ILE A 845 21.03 -11.33 32.69
CA ILE A 845 21.58 -10.13 33.32
C ILE A 845 21.02 -8.83 32.72
N ASP A 846 20.78 -8.77 31.41
CA ASP A 846 20.34 -7.55 30.73
C ASP A 846 18.89 -7.18 31.07
N ALA A 847 18.00 -8.17 31.13
CA ALA A 847 16.60 -7.94 31.48
C ALA A 847 16.44 -7.49 32.94
N VAL A 848 17.22 -8.09 33.85
CA VAL A 848 17.24 -7.71 35.26
C VAL A 848 17.84 -6.32 35.46
N ILE A 849 18.96 -5.99 34.78
CA ILE A 849 19.56 -4.65 34.82
C ILE A 849 18.55 -3.58 34.37
N TRP A 850 17.84 -3.84 33.26
CA TRP A 850 16.84 -2.90 32.76
C TRP A 850 15.70 -2.69 33.75
N ALA A 851 15.09 -3.78 34.24
CA ALA A 851 13.94 -3.71 35.14
C ALA A 851 14.27 -3.03 36.48
N THR A 852 15.41 -3.39 37.08
CA THR A 852 15.88 -2.78 38.34
C THR A 852 16.19 -1.29 38.16
N ARG A 853 16.76 -0.88 37.02
CA ARG A 853 16.99 0.54 36.70
C ARG A 853 15.68 1.32 36.59
N GLU A 854 14.67 0.81 35.88
CA GLU A 854 13.37 1.48 35.75
C GLU A 854 12.66 1.63 37.10
N LEU A 855 12.67 0.58 37.92
CA LEU A 855 12.11 0.60 39.27
C LEU A 855 12.83 1.60 40.18
N ARG A 856 14.17 1.60 40.16
CA ARG A 856 14.97 2.54 40.96
C ARG A 856 14.75 3.99 40.52
N GLN A 857 14.67 4.26 39.21
CA GLN A 857 14.36 5.61 38.69
C GLN A 857 12.98 6.11 39.12
N ALA A 858 12.00 5.21 39.26
CA ALA A 858 10.70 5.56 39.82
C ALA A 858 10.76 5.82 41.33
N GLY A 859 11.74 5.27 42.04
CA GLY A 859 11.97 5.48 43.47
C GLY A 859 11.79 4.25 44.34
N PHE A 860 11.70 3.04 43.76
CA PHE A 860 11.77 1.78 44.50
C PHE A 860 13.19 1.54 45.02
N ARG A 861 13.30 0.78 46.11
CA ARG A 861 14.58 0.22 46.56
C ARG A 861 14.81 -1.14 45.92
N ILE A 862 16.06 -1.48 45.65
CA ILE A 862 16.45 -2.79 45.10
C ILE A 862 17.43 -3.49 46.04
N SER A 863 17.10 -4.72 46.41
CA SER A 863 17.93 -5.59 47.25
C SER A 863 18.39 -6.83 46.50
N LEU A 864 19.68 -7.18 46.64
CA LEU A 864 20.25 -8.43 46.11
C LEU A 864 20.38 -9.46 47.23
N ASP A 865 19.69 -10.58 47.09
CA ASP A 865 19.58 -11.67 48.04
C ASP A 865 20.46 -12.88 47.67
N ASP A 866 20.71 -13.75 48.66
CA ASP A 866 21.56 -14.94 48.55
C ASP A 866 22.99 -14.68 48.06
N PHE A 867 23.53 -13.48 48.27
CA PHE A 867 24.84 -13.12 47.74
C PHE A 867 25.94 -13.98 48.38
N GLY A 868 26.67 -14.71 47.55
CA GLY A 868 27.81 -15.52 47.98
C GLY A 868 27.65 -17.04 47.86
N VAL A 869 26.43 -17.54 47.59
CA VAL A 869 26.13 -18.99 47.56
C VAL A 869 26.63 -19.64 46.26
N GLY A 870 26.86 -18.86 45.20
CA GLY A 870 27.33 -19.29 43.88
C GLY A 870 28.72 -18.78 43.46
N TYR A 871 28.95 -18.62 42.15
CA TYR A 871 30.16 -18.00 41.60
C TYR A 871 30.06 -16.47 41.72
N SER A 872 30.26 -15.94 42.92
CA SER A 872 30.05 -14.52 43.16
C SER A 872 31.04 -13.64 42.42
N SER A 873 30.51 -12.84 41.50
CA SER A 873 31.28 -11.89 40.70
C SER A 873 31.07 -10.49 41.28
N VAL A 874 32.11 -9.91 41.87
CA VAL A 874 32.08 -8.50 42.33
C VAL A 874 31.71 -7.55 41.19
N ASN A 875 32.01 -7.93 39.94
CA ASN A 875 31.59 -7.18 38.76
C ASN A 875 30.07 -7.04 38.63
N LEU A 876 29.28 -7.96 39.19
CA LEU A 876 27.82 -7.90 39.21
C LEU A 876 27.32 -6.66 39.96
N LEU A 877 27.97 -6.31 41.07
CA LEU A 877 27.65 -5.13 41.86
C LEU A 877 27.94 -3.82 41.11
N CYS A 878 28.87 -3.85 40.14
CA CYS A 878 29.12 -2.71 39.25
C CYS A 878 28.08 -2.55 38.15
N GLN A 879 27.37 -3.63 37.80
CA GLN A 879 26.43 -3.67 36.69
C GLN A 879 24.99 -3.39 37.14
N ILE A 880 24.61 -3.88 38.32
CA ILE A 880 23.28 -3.66 38.89
C ILE A 880 23.35 -2.62 39.99
N GLN A 881 22.57 -1.56 39.82
CA GLN A 881 22.43 -0.50 40.80
C GLN A 881 21.50 -0.96 41.93
N VAL A 882 22.04 -1.69 42.90
CA VAL A 882 21.33 -2.08 44.12
C VAL A 882 21.48 -1.04 45.22
N ASP A 883 20.54 -1.02 46.18
CA ASP A 883 20.59 -0.19 47.39
C ASP A 883 21.02 -1.02 48.60
N THR A 884 20.69 -2.31 48.62
CA THR A 884 21.07 -3.23 49.71
C THR A 884 21.59 -4.55 49.17
N LEU A 885 22.66 -5.05 49.79
CA LEU A 885 23.24 -6.36 49.56
C LEU A 885 22.97 -7.26 50.77
N LYS A 886 22.26 -8.37 50.56
CA LYS A 886 21.94 -9.33 51.61
C LYS A 886 22.91 -10.51 51.56
N LEU A 887 23.59 -10.76 52.68
CA LEU A 887 24.54 -11.87 52.82
C LEU A 887 23.84 -13.09 53.42
N ASP A 888 23.87 -14.22 52.70
CA ASP A 888 23.24 -15.46 53.12
C ASP A 888 23.82 -16.00 54.45
N LYS A 889 22.96 -16.71 55.21
CA LYS A 889 23.31 -17.33 56.50
C LYS A 889 24.56 -18.20 56.41
N SER A 890 24.78 -18.92 55.31
CA SER A 890 25.93 -19.81 55.16
C SER A 890 27.29 -19.08 55.29
N PHE A 891 27.34 -17.77 55.04
CA PHE A 891 28.53 -16.96 55.26
C PHE A 891 28.84 -16.81 56.76
N LEU A 892 27.81 -16.57 57.57
CA LEU A 892 27.94 -16.41 59.01
C LEU A 892 28.29 -17.73 59.71
N ASP A 893 27.62 -18.82 59.32
CA ASP A 893 27.86 -20.15 59.89
C ASP A 893 29.31 -20.58 59.71
N GLN A 894 29.91 -20.24 58.56
CA GLN A 894 31.29 -20.61 58.24
C GLN A 894 32.34 -19.62 58.79
N ALA A 895 32.02 -18.34 58.93
CA ALA A 895 32.95 -17.28 59.37
C ALA A 895 33.50 -17.47 60.80
N SER A 896 32.81 -18.24 61.64
CA SER A 896 33.29 -18.59 62.98
C SER A 896 34.45 -19.60 62.96
N SER A 897 34.54 -20.42 61.90
CA SER A 897 35.51 -21.52 61.77
C SER A 897 36.61 -21.28 60.73
N LEU A 898 36.40 -20.38 59.76
CA LEU A 898 37.30 -20.17 58.61
C LEU A 898 37.76 -18.71 58.54
N PRO A 899 39.05 -18.42 58.80
CA PRO A 899 39.61 -17.06 58.69
C PRO A 899 39.38 -16.42 57.31
N CYS A 900 39.42 -17.22 56.24
CA CYS A 900 39.16 -16.75 54.88
C CYS A 900 37.74 -16.19 54.69
N LYS A 901 36.71 -16.83 55.28
CA LYS A 901 35.33 -16.34 55.20
C LYS A 901 35.13 -15.05 55.98
N ARG A 902 35.83 -14.88 57.12
CA ARG A 902 35.86 -13.62 57.86
C ARG A 902 36.45 -12.48 57.01
N THR A 903 37.64 -12.67 56.42
CA THR A 903 38.26 -11.68 55.54
C THR A 903 37.40 -11.35 54.33
N LEU A 904 36.65 -12.33 53.81
CA LEU A 904 35.73 -12.13 52.70
C LEU A 904 34.55 -11.21 53.09
N ILE A 905 33.96 -11.40 54.27
CA ILE A 905 32.88 -10.52 54.77
C ILE A 905 33.39 -9.10 54.98
N GLU A 906 34.57 -8.93 55.57
CA GLU A 906 35.22 -7.61 55.76
C GLU A 906 35.48 -6.93 54.41
N GLY A 907 36.03 -7.65 53.43
CA GLY A 907 36.28 -7.12 52.09
C GLY A 907 35.00 -6.76 51.33
N ILE A 908 33.95 -7.57 51.43
CA ILE A 908 32.64 -7.24 50.84
C ILE A 908 32.05 -6.00 51.51
N ALA A 909 32.20 -5.88 52.84
CA ALA A 909 31.77 -4.71 53.59
C ALA A 909 32.42 -3.42 53.11
N ASP A 910 33.74 -3.44 52.93
CA ASP A 910 34.48 -2.29 52.42
C ASP A 910 34.08 -1.94 50.98
N ILE A 911 33.91 -2.93 50.10
CA ILE A 911 33.52 -2.70 48.70
C ILE A 911 32.12 -2.09 48.61
N ALA A 912 31.14 -2.66 49.31
CA ALA A 912 29.77 -2.17 49.29
C ALA A 912 29.69 -0.74 49.87
N GLY A 913 30.38 -0.47 50.98
CA GLY A 913 30.44 0.86 51.58
C GLY A 913 31.00 1.91 50.63
N ASN A 914 32.07 1.59 49.88
CA ASN A 914 32.65 2.49 48.88
C ASN A 914 31.72 2.72 47.67
N LEU A 915 30.84 1.77 47.37
CA LEU A 915 29.83 1.88 46.31
C LEU A 915 28.52 2.55 46.81
N GLY A 916 28.42 2.86 48.11
CA GLY A 916 27.21 3.41 48.72
C GLY A 916 26.05 2.41 48.81
N ILE A 917 26.37 1.12 48.93
CA ILE A 917 25.39 0.02 49.06
C ILE A 917 25.35 -0.41 50.53
N ASP A 918 24.14 -0.49 51.10
CA ASP A 918 23.94 -0.99 52.46
C ASP A 918 24.14 -2.52 52.51
N ILE A 919 24.72 -3.05 53.59
CA ILE A 919 24.80 -4.51 53.79
C ILE A 919 23.88 -4.94 54.91
N LEU A 920 23.09 -5.96 54.61
CA LEU A 920 22.25 -6.67 55.56
C LEU A 920 22.70 -8.13 55.65
N CYS A 921 22.91 -8.62 56.87
CA CYS A 921 23.21 -10.05 57.06
C CYS A 921 21.97 -10.84 57.44
N GLU A 922 21.76 -11.94 56.74
CA GLU A 922 20.64 -12.85 56.92
C GLU A 922 20.94 -13.97 57.91
N GLY A 923 19.90 -14.55 58.51
CA GLY A 923 20.03 -15.74 59.36
C GLY A 923 20.88 -15.52 60.62
N VAL A 924 20.91 -14.29 61.16
CA VAL A 924 21.59 -14.02 62.43
C VAL A 924 20.82 -14.67 63.58
N GLU A 925 21.46 -15.61 64.28
CA GLU A 925 20.83 -16.44 65.32
C GLU A 925 21.43 -16.21 66.72
N THR A 926 22.64 -15.65 66.82
CA THR A 926 23.36 -15.53 68.10
C THR A 926 23.95 -14.15 68.34
N ALA A 927 24.10 -13.78 69.62
CA ALA A 927 24.72 -12.50 70.02
C ALA A 927 26.18 -12.36 69.55
N LEU A 928 26.92 -13.48 69.46
CA LEU A 928 28.30 -13.50 68.95
C LEU A 928 28.38 -13.11 67.47
N GLN A 929 27.42 -13.56 66.65
CA GLN A 929 27.32 -13.15 65.25
C GLN A 929 27.04 -11.64 65.13
N VAL A 930 26.17 -11.08 65.98
CA VAL A 930 25.89 -9.63 66.02
C VAL A 930 27.14 -8.83 66.37
N GLU A 931 27.88 -9.23 67.40
CA GLU A 931 29.11 -8.52 67.80
C GLU A 931 30.18 -8.58 66.70
N PHE A 932 30.32 -9.73 66.04
CA PHE A 932 31.20 -9.90 64.90
C PHE A 932 30.84 -8.92 63.77
N LEU A 933 29.57 -8.88 63.35
CA LEU A 933 29.12 -8.03 62.25
C LEU A 933 29.25 -6.53 62.53
N LYS A 934 29.02 -6.11 63.79
CA LYS A 934 29.24 -4.71 64.21
C LYS A 934 30.69 -4.27 64.01
N ARG A 935 31.66 -5.17 64.22
CA ARG A 935 33.09 -4.87 64.06
C ARG A 935 33.51 -4.80 62.59
N THR A 936 32.82 -5.52 61.71
CA THR A 936 33.11 -5.56 60.27
C THR A 936 32.39 -4.46 59.47
N GLY A 937 31.77 -3.49 60.16
CA GLY A 937 31.08 -2.37 59.50
C GLY A 937 29.70 -2.67 58.95
N CYS A 938 29.17 -3.90 59.13
CA CYS A 938 27.80 -4.23 58.78
C CYS A 938 26.86 -3.68 59.87
N THR A 939 25.90 -2.86 59.47
CA THR A 939 25.01 -2.15 60.39
C THR A 939 23.60 -2.75 60.45
N LEU A 940 23.19 -3.50 59.42
CA LEU A 940 21.84 -4.06 59.31
C LEU A 940 21.86 -5.59 59.45
N ALA A 941 20.86 -6.14 60.14
CA ALA A 941 20.72 -7.59 60.27
C ALA A 941 19.26 -8.04 60.29
N GLN A 942 19.07 -9.29 59.88
CA GLN A 942 17.81 -10.02 59.94
C GLN A 942 18.09 -11.45 60.40
N GLY A 943 17.24 -11.98 61.26
CA GLY A 943 17.38 -13.37 61.73
C GLY A 943 16.65 -13.66 63.04
N TYR A 944 16.69 -14.93 63.44
CA TYR A 944 15.93 -15.43 64.59
C TYR A 944 16.44 -14.91 65.94
N TYR A 945 17.64 -14.32 65.99
CA TYR A 945 18.11 -13.58 67.15
C TYR A 945 17.15 -12.44 67.53
N TYR A 946 16.58 -11.77 66.53
CA TYR A 946 15.63 -10.66 66.73
C TYR A 946 14.19 -11.16 66.71
N SER A 947 13.78 -11.83 65.63
CA SER A 947 12.44 -12.39 65.50
C SER A 947 12.38 -13.43 64.39
N LYS A 948 11.52 -14.44 64.56
CA LYS A 948 11.05 -15.27 63.46
C LYS A 948 10.09 -14.46 62.57
N PRO A 949 9.80 -14.90 61.34
CA PRO A 949 8.70 -14.35 60.56
C PRO A 949 7.38 -14.58 61.30
N VAL A 950 6.63 -13.51 61.54
CA VAL A 950 5.39 -13.52 62.33
C VAL A 950 4.23 -12.91 61.54
N PRO A 951 2.96 -13.22 61.84
CA PRO A 951 1.82 -12.52 61.27
C PRO A 951 1.90 -11.01 61.50
N PHE A 952 1.26 -10.23 60.63
CA PHE A 952 1.30 -8.77 60.71
C PHE A 952 0.86 -8.21 62.07
N ASP A 953 -0.20 -8.74 62.67
CA ASP A 953 -0.72 -8.24 63.95
C ASP A 953 0.31 -8.39 65.09
N GLU A 954 1.05 -9.50 65.10
CA GLU A 954 2.14 -9.74 66.05
C GLU A 954 3.35 -8.85 65.73
N PHE A 955 3.69 -8.69 64.45
CA PHE A 955 4.73 -7.76 64.01
C PHE A 955 4.44 -6.33 64.48
N ALA A 956 3.21 -5.86 64.29
CA ALA A 956 2.77 -4.52 64.65
C ALA A 956 2.88 -4.27 66.16
N GLN A 957 2.53 -5.26 66.99
CA GLN A 957 2.64 -5.14 68.46
C GLN A 957 4.08 -5.05 68.94
N LEU A 958 4.99 -5.81 68.33
CA LEU A 958 6.38 -5.88 68.77
C LEU A 958 7.21 -4.69 68.30
N TRP A 959 6.91 -4.13 67.13
CA TRP A 959 7.85 -3.26 66.42
C TRP A 959 7.31 -1.89 65.97
N LEU A 960 6.00 -1.65 65.97
CA LEU A 960 5.43 -0.34 65.61
C LEU A 960 5.13 0.49 66.86
N LYS A 961 5.71 1.69 66.96
CA LYS A 961 5.39 2.70 67.99
C LYS A 961 4.44 3.77 67.43
N ASN A 962 3.59 4.37 68.29
CA ASN A 962 2.77 5.54 67.91
C ASN A 962 3.65 6.78 67.72
N SER A 963 3.37 7.60 66.71
CA SER A 963 4.09 8.86 66.48
C SER A 963 3.55 9.96 67.42
N GLU A 964 4.33 10.38 68.42
CA GLU A 964 4.14 11.68 69.08
C GLU A 964 5.00 12.71 68.34
N GLN A 965 4.35 13.76 67.81
CA GLN A 965 4.98 14.88 67.12
C GLN A 965 5.66 15.81 68.13
N ASP A 966 6.98 16.02 68.00
CA ASP A 966 7.61 17.29 68.38
C ASP A 966 8.21 17.93 67.11
N VAL A 967 7.44 18.86 66.55
CA VAL A 967 7.84 19.75 65.47
C VAL A 967 8.54 20.96 66.09
N VAL A 968 9.82 21.16 65.80
CA VAL A 968 10.43 22.50 65.87
C VAL A 968 10.87 22.90 64.47
N LEU A 969 10.15 23.89 63.94
CA LEU A 969 10.33 24.53 62.64
C LEU A 969 11.65 25.29 62.56
N THR A 970 12.41 25.08 61.49
CA THR A 970 13.02 26.14 60.66
C THR A 970 13.24 25.61 59.26
#